data_AF-A0A940FDV2-F1
#
_entry.id   AF-A0A940FDV2-F1
#
_cell.length_a   1.000
_cell.length_b   1.000
_cell.length_c   1.000
_cell.angle_alpha   90.00
_cell.angle_beta   90.00
_cell.angle_gamma   90.00
#
_symmetry.space_group_name_H-M   'P 1'
#
loop_
_entity.id
_entity.type
_entity.pdbx_description
1 polymer ?
#
loop_
_entity_poly.entity_id
_entity_poly.type
_entity_poly.pdbx_seq_one_letter_code
_entity_poly.pdbx_strand_id
1 'polypeptide(L)'
;MLAAPDTTWITYDQWNAAISDEFFSGRYGGRPVYLDLEDAALLRIADAAGEGADDPQAALIDAVGATLALRERASIFGAHRRRLAEWSRAGRQGPPPVIGVLALLSLVAEQMAADEEFRASNYYGRFLRTLGYSAEDSNLRQKVVRCFGEETHVLWAALNGWLAEDPGTRGVATAFAFDYRVHVGLPMSQALVREADREALTDLFTEFRLSPGQRLERVDMLRLLQKWLPVASVSSALRAFCQNDEALQRVADVACIELASWTGASAATRRSSGRLALVATFRKKPRPRLSLGLCARVGDSGVRELTLTAAAGPGARGALGHAQGRLLLAEAEQEGWADVVNVADISFPRALATVLALQGGAVTVRRQPRRLVVLVFDEERRRFVETDRVRLGDQYLLLASDSLVPLLDAALIEAARPGWIKHSEGSVTGVPAGWTFYNRVEIVSITTAKHLDLAALVPVAWTQLSLSGGLALPGRGQWLVQAPPQLSASSLTGEPVIAILSAVADEAEEVEDSSAEQASVERADDALTEIWGGPAADDAEDSWPAPDDVVLGDVDPVAIIDLAGRGLQVGSYRLSLHETGGDHAALATLSLTLLEPQPPADKTNDCAYPLPLRGAGVVGAQPGSQGIRGAVIPTAEIEEPEALELGSQLADWSPDAAEVDEVTAYVDAGEEPAADGAARCMSTGAHLFRLPRTDEIPKGVREYGEVCEYCGLEKTFPTRPRPRTASQTSLRGSRLVGATAVSGLPSREDEADGCDFDLLLSALCTVGSGSWRSFEQLVNEMDDQPWAASHAAQVLTALAHLDVAYDARTARPCAWSVAPPTLVQCDDGAFLAGWRSQPLWEAVERLAADLGIPAWRGSAERTGVTVMRIGDLDDDDLWLLAAELSDAIGTEVHIATNAPRRLLAQLPALSAVRADLPIGHPPFDEAVQRFDPASGRWRDVDSAALPGGYRTSGLPRSFWHFDGADWRRTGTQLVKWLAADDPASMLAYDSTTGRLACHLGCPLPGLFERAAVLCSGTAGQLTEAGHIVYEGIAPSMAAGLFRRLSPTPVTLANVH
;
A
#
# COMPACT_ATOMS: atom_id res chain seq x y z
N MET A 1 -46.70 -44.23 -28.30
CA MET A 1 -47.31 -42.90 -28.16
C MET A 1 -46.39 -42.07 -27.29
N LEU A 2 -45.64 -41.14 -27.89
CA LEU A 2 -44.84 -40.16 -27.15
C LEU A 2 -45.85 -39.19 -26.49
N ALA A 3 -45.74 -39.01 -25.16
CA ALA A 3 -46.55 -38.04 -24.44
C ALA A 3 -46.29 -36.65 -25.01
N ALA A 4 -47.35 -35.86 -25.22
CA ALA A 4 -47.22 -34.45 -25.57
C ALA A 4 -46.36 -33.75 -24.50
N PRO A 5 -45.49 -32.80 -24.88
CA PRO A 5 -44.72 -32.05 -23.89
C PRO A 5 -45.68 -31.35 -22.94
N ASP A 6 -45.39 -31.42 -21.64
CA ASP A 6 -46.15 -30.77 -20.58
C ASP A 6 -46.07 -29.25 -20.79
N THR A 7 -47.09 -28.69 -21.42
CA THR A 7 -47.15 -27.28 -21.85
C THR A 7 -46.88 -26.32 -20.70
N THR A 8 -47.18 -26.75 -19.46
CA THR A 8 -46.91 -26.04 -18.20
C THR A 8 -45.44 -25.67 -18.03
N TRP A 9 -44.53 -26.62 -18.27
CA TRP A 9 -43.09 -26.41 -18.06
C TRP A 9 -42.44 -25.61 -19.20
N ILE A 10 -42.99 -25.70 -20.41
CA ILE A 10 -42.56 -24.87 -21.54
C ILE A 10 -42.83 -23.39 -21.24
N THR A 11 -44.05 -23.07 -20.79
CA THR A 11 -44.41 -21.70 -20.41
C THR A 11 -43.55 -21.20 -19.26
N TYR A 12 -43.32 -22.02 -18.23
CA TYR A 12 -42.41 -21.67 -17.13
C TYR A 12 -40.97 -21.38 -17.61
N ASP A 13 -40.44 -22.18 -18.55
CA ASP A 13 -39.08 -21.99 -19.06
C ASP A 13 -38.96 -20.70 -19.91
N GLN A 14 -40.02 -20.31 -20.62
CA GLN A 14 -40.08 -19.03 -21.33
C GLN A 14 -40.01 -17.85 -20.37
N TRP A 15 -40.77 -17.90 -19.27
CA TRP A 15 -40.69 -16.88 -18.22
C TRP A 15 -39.33 -16.86 -17.52
N ASN A 16 -38.73 -18.02 -17.23
CA ASN A 16 -37.36 -18.11 -16.70
C ASN A 16 -36.34 -17.40 -17.60
N ALA A 17 -36.40 -17.66 -18.91
CA ALA A 17 -35.51 -17.04 -19.88
C ALA A 17 -35.73 -15.52 -19.95
N ALA A 18 -36.98 -15.07 -20.03
CA ALA A 18 -37.33 -13.66 -20.10
C ALA A 18 -36.88 -12.88 -18.85
N ILE A 19 -37.08 -13.43 -17.65
CA ILE A 19 -36.60 -12.81 -16.40
C ILE A 19 -35.07 -12.82 -16.37
N SER A 20 -34.44 -13.91 -16.80
CA SER A 20 -32.98 -13.99 -16.85
C SER A 20 -32.38 -12.94 -17.78
N ASP A 21 -32.99 -12.73 -18.94
CA ASP A 21 -32.52 -11.74 -19.90
C ASP A 21 -32.69 -10.31 -19.37
N GLU A 22 -33.82 -9.99 -18.72
CA GLU A 22 -34.04 -8.65 -18.18
C GLU A 22 -33.03 -8.27 -17.07
N PHE A 23 -32.71 -9.21 -16.17
CA PHE A 23 -31.89 -8.91 -14.98
C PHE A 23 -30.41 -9.29 -15.12
N PHE A 24 -30.05 -10.28 -15.95
CA PHE A 24 -28.70 -10.88 -15.92
C PHE A 24 -27.96 -10.83 -17.28
N SER A 25 -28.47 -10.11 -18.29
CA SER A 25 -27.85 -10.00 -19.63
C SER A 25 -26.88 -8.81 -19.82
N GLY A 26 -26.17 -8.37 -18.78
CA GLY A 26 -25.18 -7.28 -18.87
C GLY A 26 -25.66 -5.89 -18.45
N ARG A 27 -26.98 -5.64 -18.34
CA ARG A 27 -27.53 -4.37 -17.83
C ARG A 27 -27.00 -4.01 -16.43
N TYR A 28 -26.73 -5.02 -15.62
CA TYR A 28 -26.26 -4.88 -14.25
C TYR A 28 -24.85 -5.44 -14.01
N GLY A 29 -24.06 -5.68 -15.07
CA GLY A 29 -22.69 -6.15 -14.95
C GLY A 29 -21.85 -5.30 -13.98
N GLY A 30 -21.24 -5.93 -12.98
CA GLY A 30 -20.44 -5.29 -11.92
C GLY A 30 -21.25 -4.51 -10.87
N ARG A 31 -22.59 -4.61 -10.85
CA ARG A 31 -23.48 -3.86 -9.96
C ARG A 31 -24.41 -4.79 -9.16
N PRO A 32 -24.86 -4.39 -7.95
CA PRO A 32 -25.89 -5.12 -7.22
C PRO A 32 -27.15 -5.35 -8.06
N VAL A 33 -27.63 -6.59 -8.14
CA VAL A 33 -28.88 -6.97 -8.84
C VAL A 33 -29.94 -7.35 -7.84
N TYR A 34 -31.11 -6.75 -7.94
CA TYR A 34 -32.30 -7.09 -7.15
C TYR A 34 -33.38 -7.63 -8.08
N LEU A 35 -34.03 -8.74 -7.70
CA LEU A 35 -35.21 -9.28 -8.40
C LEU A 35 -36.45 -8.42 -8.10
N ASP A 36 -36.41 -7.17 -8.56
CA ASP A 36 -37.38 -6.10 -8.32
C ASP A 36 -38.34 -5.98 -9.51
N LEU A 37 -39.57 -6.47 -9.36
CA LEU A 37 -40.53 -6.67 -10.45
C LEU A 37 -41.49 -5.47 -10.59
N GLU A 38 -40.93 -4.26 -10.70
CA GLU A 38 -41.75 -3.06 -10.95
C GLU A 38 -42.56 -3.19 -12.26
N ASP A 39 -43.70 -2.49 -12.34
CA ASP A 39 -44.64 -2.56 -13.48
C ASP A 39 -43.95 -2.49 -14.86
N ALA A 40 -42.94 -1.63 -15.00
CA ALA A 40 -42.20 -1.47 -16.25
C ALA A 40 -41.29 -2.68 -16.57
N ALA A 41 -40.70 -3.32 -15.56
CA ALA A 41 -39.91 -4.54 -15.74
C ALA A 41 -40.82 -5.73 -16.07
N LEU A 42 -41.94 -5.88 -15.36
CA LEU A 42 -42.94 -6.92 -15.62
C LEU A 42 -43.50 -6.86 -17.05
N LEU A 43 -43.78 -5.66 -17.56
CA LEU A 43 -44.23 -5.48 -18.95
C LEU A 43 -43.20 -6.00 -19.97
N ARG A 44 -41.90 -5.66 -19.80
CA ARG A 44 -40.84 -6.13 -20.69
C ARG A 44 -40.65 -7.64 -20.62
N ILE A 45 -40.72 -8.20 -19.41
CA ILE A 45 -40.60 -9.64 -19.19
C ILE A 45 -41.77 -10.38 -19.84
N ALA A 46 -43.00 -9.89 -19.71
CA ALA A 46 -44.18 -10.50 -20.34
C ALA A 46 -44.10 -10.48 -21.86
N ASP A 47 -43.71 -9.34 -22.45
CA ASP A 47 -43.49 -9.21 -23.89
C ASP A 47 -42.43 -10.22 -24.39
N ALA A 48 -41.33 -10.38 -23.64
CA ALA A 48 -40.26 -11.34 -23.96
C ALA A 48 -40.68 -12.82 -23.76
N ALA A 49 -41.55 -13.08 -22.79
CA ALA A 49 -42.12 -14.41 -22.54
C ALA A 49 -43.19 -14.79 -23.58
N GLY A 50 -43.67 -13.84 -24.39
CA GLY A 50 -44.67 -14.05 -25.44
C GLY A 50 -46.13 -13.93 -24.97
N GLU A 51 -46.36 -13.33 -23.80
CA GLU A 51 -47.68 -13.07 -23.22
C GLU A 51 -48.04 -11.58 -23.40
N GLY A 52 -49.23 -11.27 -23.93
CA GLY A 52 -49.64 -9.89 -24.21
C GLY A 52 -49.94 -9.05 -22.96
N ALA A 53 -49.83 -7.73 -23.10
CA ALA A 53 -49.81 -6.72 -22.02
C ALA A 53 -51.12 -6.50 -21.21
N ASP A 54 -52.12 -7.40 -21.24
CA ASP A 54 -53.40 -7.17 -20.56
C ASP A 54 -53.28 -7.29 -19.02
N ASP A 55 -52.54 -8.28 -18.50
CA ASP A 55 -52.14 -8.39 -17.08
C ASP A 55 -50.85 -9.23 -16.91
N PRO A 56 -49.65 -8.60 -17.07
CA PRO A 56 -48.35 -9.25 -16.93
C PRO A 56 -48.13 -9.96 -15.59
N GLN A 57 -48.68 -9.40 -14.52
CA GLN A 57 -48.49 -9.91 -13.17
C GLN A 57 -49.28 -11.22 -12.99
N ALA A 58 -50.55 -11.25 -13.42
CA ALA A 58 -51.37 -12.46 -13.39
C ALA A 58 -50.76 -13.57 -14.26
N ALA A 59 -50.24 -13.23 -15.44
CA ALA A 59 -49.61 -14.20 -16.34
C ALA A 59 -48.36 -14.87 -15.72
N LEU A 60 -47.51 -14.09 -15.04
CA LEU A 60 -46.37 -14.64 -14.29
C LEU A 60 -46.83 -15.56 -13.15
N ILE A 61 -47.84 -15.14 -12.38
CA ILE A 61 -48.40 -15.91 -11.26
C ILE A 61 -48.98 -17.23 -11.76
N ASP A 62 -49.70 -17.23 -12.87
CA ASP A 62 -50.30 -18.43 -13.45
C ASP A 62 -49.22 -19.40 -13.98
N ALA A 63 -48.24 -18.88 -14.73
CA ALA A 63 -47.15 -19.66 -15.30
C ALA A 63 -46.30 -20.35 -14.23
N VAL A 64 -45.95 -19.63 -13.16
CA VAL A 64 -45.16 -20.19 -12.05
C VAL A 64 -46.05 -21.04 -11.14
N GLY A 65 -47.25 -20.58 -10.81
CA GLY A 65 -48.19 -21.24 -9.92
C GLY A 65 -48.61 -22.63 -10.40
N ALA A 66 -48.76 -22.82 -11.71
CA ALA A 66 -49.08 -24.11 -12.31
C ALA A 66 -47.99 -25.17 -12.11
N THR A 67 -46.75 -24.76 -11.82
CA THR A 67 -45.62 -25.68 -11.54
C THR A 67 -45.47 -26.06 -10.06
N LEU A 68 -46.23 -25.43 -9.15
CA LEU A 68 -46.13 -25.63 -7.71
C LEU A 68 -47.04 -26.77 -7.24
N ALA A 69 -46.49 -27.74 -6.52
CA ALA A 69 -47.22 -28.93 -6.05
C ALA A 69 -48.09 -28.65 -4.80
N LEU A 70 -48.93 -27.62 -4.84
CA LEU A 70 -49.74 -27.15 -3.69
C LEU A 70 -50.76 -28.19 -3.24
N ARG A 71 -51.40 -28.89 -4.20
CA ARG A 71 -52.47 -29.88 -3.96
C ARG A 71 -51.98 -31.32 -3.73
N GLU A 72 -50.70 -31.58 -3.96
CA GLU A 72 -50.12 -32.93 -3.82
C GLU A 72 -49.59 -33.19 -2.41
N ARG A 73 -49.33 -34.45 -2.07
CA ARG A 73 -48.60 -34.77 -0.82
C ARG A 73 -47.11 -34.44 -0.90
N ALA A 74 -46.59 -34.27 -2.11
CA ALA A 74 -45.21 -33.92 -2.38
C ALA A 74 -44.87 -32.49 -1.90
N SER A 75 -43.56 -32.20 -1.85
CA SER A 75 -43.06 -30.88 -1.50
C SER A 75 -43.37 -29.85 -2.59
N ILE A 76 -43.65 -28.60 -2.19
CA ILE A 76 -44.09 -27.52 -3.08
C ILE A 76 -43.08 -27.24 -4.18
N PHE A 77 -41.78 -27.21 -3.85
CA PHE A 77 -40.69 -26.93 -4.80
C PHE A 77 -39.97 -28.20 -5.26
N GLY A 78 -40.52 -29.39 -5.00
CA GLY A 78 -39.86 -30.66 -5.24
C GLY A 78 -39.46 -30.89 -6.71
N ALA A 79 -40.27 -30.42 -7.67
CA ALA A 79 -39.94 -30.48 -9.09
C ALA A 79 -38.81 -29.50 -9.46
N HIS A 80 -38.86 -28.28 -8.92
CA HIS A 80 -37.82 -27.25 -9.11
C HIS A 80 -36.47 -27.69 -8.53
N ARG A 81 -36.46 -28.33 -7.36
CA ARG A 81 -35.22 -28.91 -6.77
C ARG A 81 -34.60 -30.00 -7.64
N ARG A 82 -35.41 -30.84 -8.28
CA ARG A 82 -34.89 -31.87 -9.22
C ARG A 82 -34.24 -31.23 -10.43
N ARG A 83 -34.90 -30.24 -11.05
CA ARG A 83 -34.33 -29.49 -12.19
C ARG A 83 -33.07 -28.72 -11.79
N LEU A 84 -33.03 -28.14 -10.59
CA LEU A 84 -31.85 -27.46 -10.07
C LEU A 84 -30.68 -28.43 -9.84
N ALA A 85 -30.95 -29.63 -9.32
CA ALA A 85 -29.94 -30.67 -9.16
C ALA A 85 -29.42 -31.20 -10.52
N GLU A 86 -30.29 -31.33 -11.52
CA GLU A 86 -29.90 -31.67 -12.89
C GLU A 86 -29.04 -30.59 -13.54
N TRP A 87 -29.42 -29.31 -13.41
CA TRP A 87 -28.63 -28.17 -13.86
C TRP A 87 -27.25 -28.12 -13.18
N SER A 88 -27.19 -28.37 -11.88
CA SER A 88 -25.92 -28.45 -11.14
C SER A 88 -25.02 -29.58 -11.64
N ARG A 89 -25.57 -30.78 -11.87
CA ARG A 89 -24.84 -31.93 -12.45
C ARG A 89 -24.40 -31.70 -13.89
N ALA A 90 -25.14 -30.90 -14.66
CA ALA A 90 -24.81 -30.50 -16.01
C ALA A 90 -23.75 -29.38 -16.08
N GLY A 91 -23.12 -29.03 -14.95
CA GLY A 91 -22.05 -28.04 -14.89
C GLY A 91 -22.53 -26.60 -14.81
N ARG A 92 -23.76 -26.35 -14.32
CA ARG A 92 -24.34 -25.01 -14.11
C ARG A 92 -24.35 -24.13 -15.38
N GLN A 93 -24.49 -24.74 -16.55
CA GLN A 93 -24.55 -24.02 -17.82
C GLN A 93 -25.87 -23.26 -17.98
N GLY A 94 -25.81 -21.97 -18.31
CA GLY A 94 -26.98 -21.11 -18.42
C GLY A 94 -27.60 -20.75 -17.06
N PRO A 95 -28.68 -19.96 -17.04
CA PRO A 95 -29.32 -19.48 -15.81
C PRO A 95 -29.94 -20.63 -14.99
N PRO A 96 -29.97 -20.53 -13.64
CA PRO A 96 -30.64 -21.51 -12.79
C PRO A 96 -32.13 -21.66 -13.19
N PRO A 97 -32.65 -22.90 -13.33
CA PRO A 97 -34.03 -23.15 -13.78
C PRO A 97 -35.08 -22.92 -12.69
N VAL A 98 -34.84 -21.92 -11.82
CA VAL A 98 -35.65 -21.60 -10.63
C VAL A 98 -35.93 -20.09 -10.50
N ILE A 99 -35.41 -19.26 -11.41
CA ILE A 99 -35.51 -17.79 -11.37
C ILE A 99 -36.97 -17.31 -11.30
N GLY A 100 -37.88 -17.92 -12.05
CA GLY A 100 -39.31 -17.59 -12.06
C GLY A 100 -39.99 -17.89 -10.73
N VAL A 101 -39.52 -18.90 -9.99
CA VAL A 101 -39.98 -19.12 -8.61
C VAL A 101 -39.47 -18.00 -7.72
N LEU A 102 -38.18 -17.65 -7.80
CA LEU A 102 -37.60 -16.56 -7.01
C LEU A 102 -38.29 -15.21 -7.29
N ALA A 103 -38.60 -14.95 -8.56
CA ALA A 103 -39.36 -13.79 -9.02
C ALA A 103 -40.77 -13.74 -8.39
N LEU A 104 -41.52 -14.85 -8.41
CA LEU A 104 -42.81 -14.93 -7.70
C LEU A 104 -42.67 -14.67 -6.20
N LEU A 105 -41.61 -15.19 -5.56
CA LEU A 105 -41.38 -14.96 -4.12
C LEU A 105 -41.10 -13.48 -3.81
N SER A 106 -40.31 -12.82 -4.64
CA SER A 106 -40.03 -11.37 -4.54
C SER A 106 -41.29 -10.54 -4.80
N LEU A 107 -42.11 -10.91 -5.80
CA LEU A 107 -43.37 -10.23 -6.11
C LEU A 107 -44.35 -10.26 -4.92
N VAL A 108 -44.46 -11.42 -4.24
CA VAL A 108 -45.30 -11.55 -3.05
C VAL A 108 -44.76 -10.70 -1.88
N ALA A 109 -43.43 -10.55 -1.78
CA ALA A 109 -42.82 -9.67 -0.80
C ALA A 109 -43.10 -8.18 -1.10
N GLU A 110 -43.10 -7.79 -2.36
CA GLU A 110 -43.43 -6.43 -2.79
C GLU A 110 -44.87 -6.04 -2.44
N GLN A 111 -45.83 -6.96 -2.67
CA GLN A 111 -47.24 -6.76 -2.31
C GLN A 111 -47.44 -6.58 -0.80
N MET A 112 -46.53 -7.05 0.05
CA MET A 112 -46.55 -6.75 1.50
C MET A 112 -46.11 -5.33 1.82
N ALA A 113 -45.16 -4.79 1.06
CA ALA A 113 -44.63 -3.45 1.26
C ALA A 113 -45.66 -2.35 1.00
N ALA A 114 -46.60 -2.60 0.07
CA ALA A 114 -47.66 -1.66 -0.28
C ALA A 114 -48.77 -1.52 0.79
N ASP A 115 -48.99 -2.54 1.63
CA ASP A 115 -50.12 -2.62 2.57
C ASP A 115 -49.77 -2.28 4.03
N GLU A 116 -48.54 -1.82 4.29
CA GLU A 116 -48.06 -1.38 5.62
C GLU A 116 -48.09 -2.43 6.77
N GLU A 117 -48.32 -3.73 6.48
CA GLU A 117 -48.42 -4.82 7.47
C GLU A 117 -47.30 -5.88 7.38
N PHE A 118 -46.31 -5.79 8.27
CA PHE A 118 -45.04 -6.53 8.17
C PHE A 118 -44.81 -7.61 9.23
N ARG A 119 -45.66 -8.65 9.26
CA ARG A 119 -45.37 -9.88 10.03
C ARG A 119 -45.05 -11.05 9.10
N ALA A 120 -44.08 -11.89 9.44
CA ALA A 120 -43.77 -13.12 8.69
C ALA A 120 -44.97 -14.04 8.52
N SER A 121 -45.88 -14.06 9.52
CA SER A 121 -47.17 -14.73 9.43
C SER A 121 -48.04 -14.21 8.27
N ASN A 122 -47.90 -12.96 7.87
CA ASN A 122 -48.71 -12.35 6.81
C ASN A 122 -48.19 -12.71 5.41
N TYR A 123 -46.91 -13.07 5.26
CA TYR A 123 -46.30 -13.48 4.00
C TYR A 123 -46.93 -14.75 3.44
N TYR A 124 -46.97 -15.84 4.23
CA TYR A 124 -47.50 -17.12 3.76
C TYR A 124 -48.99 -17.06 3.41
N GLY A 125 -49.77 -16.26 4.14
CA GLY A 125 -51.17 -16.02 3.83
C GLY A 125 -51.38 -15.19 2.56
N ARG A 126 -50.44 -14.31 2.21
CA ARG A 126 -50.44 -13.55 0.95
C ARG A 126 -50.02 -14.43 -0.21
N PHE A 127 -48.94 -15.20 -0.06
CA PHE A 127 -48.51 -16.20 -1.05
C PHE A 127 -49.67 -17.11 -1.49
N LEU A 128 -50.47 -17.60 -0.52
CA LEU A 128 -51.67 -18.39 -0.83
C LEU A 128 -52.74 -17.59 -1.58
N ARG A 129 -53.03 -16.35 -1.16
CA ARG A 129 -54.01 -15.48 -1.84
C ARG A 129 -53.58 -15.13 -3.27
N THR A 130 -52.31 -14.81 -3.48
CA THR A 130 -51.72 -14.51 -4.79
C THR A 130 -51.92 -15.69 -5.74
N LEU A 131 -51.82 -16.92 -5.25
CA LEU A 131 -52.06 -18.15 -6.01
C LEU A 131 -53.54 -18.60 -6.06
N GLY A 132 -54.48 -17.77 -5.58
CA GLY A 132 -55.92 -18.05 -5.61
C GLY A 132 -56.44 -19.01 -4.53
N TYR A 133 -55.67 -19.24 -3.46
CA TYR A 133 -56.05 -20.11 -2.33
C TYR A 133 -56.48 -19.32 -1.09
N SER A 134 -57.29 -19.96 -0.22
CA SER A 134 -57.71 -19.35 1.04
C SER A 134 -56.56 -19.27 2.04
N ALA A 135 -56.33 -18.08 2.60
CA ALA A 135 -55.32 -17.85 3.64
C ALA A 135 -55.68 -18.50 5.00
N GLU A 136 -56.93 -18.94 5.16
CA GLU A 136 -57.48 -19.56 6.37
C GLU A 136 -57.31 -21.10 6.39
N ASP A 137 -56.84 -21.70 5.29
CA ASP A 137 -56.52 -23.14 5.25
C ASP A 137 -55.24 -23.41 6.07
N SER A 138 -55.44 -23.78 7.34
CA SER A 138 -54.36 -24.05 8.29
C SER A 138 -53.41 -25.16 7.83
N ASN A 139 -53.94 -26.22 7.18
CA ASN A 139 -53.13 -27.35 6.74
C ASN A 139 -52.23 -26.96 5.56
N LEU A 140 -52.78 -26.26 4.58
CA LEU A 140 -52.03 -25.78 3.43
C LEU A 140 -50.99 -24.73 3.86
N ARG A 141 -51.36 -23.85 4.79
CA ARG A 141 -50.47 -22.85 5.35
C ARG A 141 -49.30 -23.46 6.12
N GLN A 142 -49.53 -24.47 6.95
CA GLN A 142 -48.45 -25.21 7.64
C GLN A 142 -47.52 -25.91 6.64
N LYS A 143 -48.07 -26.49 5.57
CA LYS A 143 -47.27 -27.08 4.49
C LYS A 143 -46.39 -26.03 3.80
N VAL A 144 -46.93 -24.84 3.49
CA VAL A 144 -46.18 -23.72 2.91
C VAL A 144 -45.03 -23.31 3.83
N VAL A 145 -45.30 -23.07 5.12
CA VAL A 145 -44.27 -22.68 6.09
C VAL A 145 -43.12 -23.70 6.14
N ARG A 146 -43.45 -24.99 6.22
CA ARG A 146 -42.47 -26.08 6.26
C ARG A 146 -41.63 -26.14 4.97
N CYS A 147 -42.27 -26.21 3.80
CA CYS A 147 -41.58 -26.30 2.52
C CYS A 147 -40.74 -25.04 2.22
N PHE A 148 -41.20 -23.86 2.64
CA PHE A 148 -40.40 -22.64 2.51
C PHE A 148 -39.12 -22.72 3.33
N GLY A 149 -39.21 -23.22 4.56
CA GLY A 149 -38.06 -23.33 5.45
C GLY A 149 -37.05 -24.39 5.06
N GLU A 150 -37.51 -25.49 4.49
CA GLU A 150 -36.66 -26.61 4.07
C GLU A 150 -36.01 -26.39 2.69
N GLU A 151 -36.61 -25.59 1.80
CA GLU A 151 -36.28 -25.67 0.36
C GLU A 151 -35.88 -24.35 -0.32
N THR A 152 -36.34 -23.19 0.14
CA THR A 152 -36.12 -21.93 -0.61
C THR A 152 -34.67 -21.43 -0.52
N HIS A 153 -33.98 -21.70 0.58
CA HIS A 153 -32.57 -21.35 0.79
C HIS A 153 -31.65 -21.90 -0.30
N VAL A 154 -31.86 -23.15 -0.71
CA VAL A 154 -31.08 -23.80 -1.77
C VAL A 154 -31.31 -23.13 -3.13
N LEU A 155 -32.53 -22.63 -3.38
CA LEU A 155 -32.85 -21.93 -4.63
C LEU A 155 -32.13 -20.58 -4.71
N TRP A 156 -32.14 -19.80 -3.62
CA TRP A 156 -31.41 -18.53 -3.52
C TRP A 156 -29.89 -18.71 -3.57
N ALA A 157 -29.36 -19.72 -2.87
CA ALA A 157 -27.93 -20.04 -2.90
C ALA A 157 -27.45 -20.39 -4.31
N ALA A 158 -28.26 -21.09 -5.10
CA ALA A 158 -27.92 -21.40 -6.49
C ALA A 158 -27.88 -20.15 -7.38
N LEU A 159 -28.78 -19.19 -7.17
CA LEU A 159 -28.72 -17.90 -7.87
C LEU A 159 -27.45 -17.13 -7.50
N ASN A 160 -27.14 -16.98 -6.21
CA ASN A 160 -25.93 -16.29 -5.76
C ASN A 160 -24.65 -16.94 -6.28
N GLY A 161 -24.56 -18.28 -6.22
CA GLY A 161 -23.42 -19.02 -6.74
C GLY A 161 -23.22 -18.80 -8.24
N TRP A 162 -24.31 -18.79 -9.01
CA TRP A 162 -24.27 -18.51 -10.45
C TRP A 162 -23.86 -17.06 -10.77
N LEU A 163 -24.30 -16.08 -9.97
CA LEU A 163 -23.88 -14.68 -10.15
C LEU A 163 -22.40 -14.48 -9.78
N ALA A 164 -21.91 -15.18 -8.75
CA ALA A 164 -20.52 -15.08 -8.28
C ALA A 164 -19.48 -15.59 -9.29
N GLU A 165 -19.87 -16.47 -10.22
CA GLU A 165 -18.99 -16.99 -11.28
C GLU A 165 -18.63 -15.93 -12.35
N ASP A 166 -19.50 -14.95 -12.60
CA ASP A 166 -19.27 -13.88 -13.57
C ASP A 166 -20.02 -12.59 -13.16
N PRO A 167 -19.58 -11.94 -12.06
CA PRO A 167 -20.24 -10.75 -11.54
C PRO A 167 -20.11 -9.57 -12.52
N GLY A 168 -19.08 -9.57 -13.38
CA GLY A 168 -18.83 -8.54 -14.37
C GLY A 168 -19.89 -8.47 -15.46
N THR A 169 -20.50 -9.59 -15.84
CA THR A 169 -21.58 -9.65 -16.84
C THR A 169 -22.95 -9.82 -16.21
N ARG A 170 -23.08 -10.72 -15.22
CA ARG A 170 -24.38 -11.12 -14.63
C ARG A 170 -24.83 -10.18 -13.52
N GLY A 171 -23.91 -9.41 -12.96
CA GLY A 171 -24.13 -8.53 -11.81
C GLY A 171 -23.80 -9.20 -10.48
N VAL A 172 -23.70 -8.38 -9.44
CA VAL A 172 -23.29 -8.77 -8.09
C VAL A 172 -24.50 -9.27 -7.30
N ALA A 173 -24.35 -10.43 -6.67
CA ALA A 173 -25.38 -11.04 -5.84
C ALA A 173 -25.79 -10.13 -4.67
N THR A 174 -27.09 -10.08 -4.36
CA THR A 174 -27.66 -9.29 -3.25
C THR A 174 -28.57 -10.08 -2.32
N ALA A 175 -28.91 -11.31 -2.69
CA ALA A 175 -29.83 -12.17 -1.95
C ALA A 175 -29.12 -12.88 -0.80
N PHE A 176 -28.65 -12.12 0.19
CA PHE A 176 -28.02 -12.66 1.39
C PHE A 176 -29.02 -12.67 2.56
N ALA A 177 -29.09 -13.79 3.28
CA ALA A 177 -29.91 -13.92 4.48
C ALA A 177 -29.11 -13.43 5.68
N PHE A 178 -29.62 -12.45 6.43
CA PHE A 178 -28.89 -11.86 7.55
C PHE A 178 -29.48 -12.19 8.94
N ASP A 179 -30.56 -12.98 9.00
CA ASP A 179 -31.08 -13.63 10.21
C ASP A 179 -31.77 -14.97 9.82
N TYR A 180 -31.36 -16.06 10.47
CA TYR A 180 -31.82 -17.44 10.20
C TYR A 180 -33.19 -17.76 10.83
N ARG A 181 -33.79 -16.86 11.63
CA ARG A 181 -35.02 -17.16 12.37
C ARG A 181 -36.33 -16.93 11.60
N VAL A 182 -36.29 -16.47 10.34
CA VAL A 182 -37.50 -16.34 9.51
C VAL A 182 -37.22 -16.62 8.02
N HIS A 183 -37.72 -17.73 7.48
CA HIS A 183 -37.55 -18.20 6.09
C HIS A 183 -38.08 -17.28 4.97
N VAL A 184 -38.52 -16.06 5.28
CA VAL A 184 -38.98 -15.05 4.31
C VAL A 184 -38.01 -13.86 4.18
N GLY A 185 -36.89 -13.86 4.89
CA GLY A 185 -35.90 -12.78 4.87
C GLY A 185 -35.28 -12.52 3.49
N LEU A 186 -35.03 -13.57 2.71
CA LEU A 186 -34.43 -13.49 1.37
C LEU A 186 -35.37 -12.84 0.32
N PRO A 187 -36.63 -13.29 0.15
CA PRO A 187 -37.58 -12.57 -0.71
C PRO A 187 -37.81 -11.12 -0.28
N MET A 188 -37.82 -10.84 1.03
CA MET A 188 -37.99 -9.48 1.54
C MET A 188 -36.80 -8.58 1.20
N SER A 189 -35.56 -9.08 1.24
CA SER A 189 -34.37 -8.27 0.92
C SER A 189 -34.31 -7.86 -0.56
N GLN A 190 -35.00 -8.60 -1.44
CA GLN A 190 -35.08 -8.32 -2.86
C GLN A 190 -36.10 -7.23 -3.23
N ALA A 191 -37.10 -6.98 -2.37
CA ALA A 191 -38.20 -6.05 -2.62
C ALA A 191 -38.25 -4.84 -1.66
N LEU A 192 -37.22 -4.68 -0.81
CA LEU A 192 -37.24 -3.76 0.34
C LEU A 192 -37.08 -2.29 -0.03
N VAL A 193 -36.13 -1.98 -0.91
CA VAL A 193 -35.75 -0.62 -1.32
C VAL A 193 -35.91 -0.58 -2.82
N ARG A 194 -36.88 0.19 -3.33
CA ARG A 194 -37.23 0.28 -4.77
C ARG A 194 -36.15 0.99 -5.59
N GLU A 195 -36.19 0.89 -6.92
CA GLU A 195 -35.18 1.53 -7.79
C GLU A 195 -35.06 3.03 -7.52
N ALA A 196 -36.19 3.74 -7.43
CA ALA A 196 -36.21 5.18 -7.13
C ALA A 196 -35.66 5.53 -5.73
N ASP A 197 -35.85 4.64 -4.75
CA ASP A 197 -35.35 4.85 -3.38
C ASP A 197 -33.85 4.50 -3.28
N ARG A 198 -33.36 3.50 -4.02
CA ARG A 198 -31.93 3.19 -4.18
C ARG A 198 -31.19 4.36 -4.84
N GLU A 199 -31.80 5.01 -5.83
CA GLU A 199 -31.24 6.23 -6.41
C GLU A 199 -31.16 7.37 -5.38
N ALA A 200 -32.17 7.54 -4.52
CA ALA A 200 -32.14 8.52 -3.44
C ALA A 200 -31.05 8.24 -2.38
N LEU A 201 -30.64 6.98 -2.18
CA LEU A 201 -29.49 6.66 -1.31
C LEU A 201 -28.17 7.27 -1.83
N THR A 202 -28.04 7.55 -3.12
CA THR A 202 -26.86 8.27 -3.63
C THR A 202 -26.80 9.72 -3.18
N ASP A 203 -27.96 10.33 -2.87
CA ASP A 203 -28.03 11.66 -2.26
C ASP A 203 -27.56 11.62 -0.81
N LEU A 204 -27.89 10.56 -0.06
CA LEU A 204 -27.32 10.31 1.27
C LEU A 204 -25.78 10.27 1.19
N PHE A 205 -25.23 9.48 0.28
CA PHE A 205 -23.77 9.34 0.15
C PHE A 205 -23.11 10.68 -0.20
N THR A 206 -23.74 11.45 -1.07
CA THR A 206 -23.27 12.78 -1.48
C THR A 206 -23.38 13.80 -0.34
N GLU A 207 -24.51 13.84 0.37
CA GLU A 207 -24.78 14.76 1.48
C GLU A 207 -23.79 14.54 2.64
N PHE A 208 -23.53 13.27 2.97
CA PHE A 208 -22.58 12.88 4.00
C PHE A 208 -21.14 12.79 3.49
N ARG A 209 -20.87 13.13 2.22
CA ARG A 209 -19.54 13.07 1.59
C ARG A 209 -18.85 11.73 1.84
N LEU A 210 -19.56 10.64 1.60
CA LEU A 210 -19.01 9.29 1.60
C LEU A 210 -18.23 9.07 0.31
N SER A 211 -17.26 8.15 0.35
CA SER A 211 -16.40 7.87 -0.79
C SER A 211 -17.07 6.83 -1.69
N PRO A 212 -16.98 6.98 -3.02
CA PRO A 212 -17.35 5.91 -3.94
C PRO A 212 -16.61 4.61 -3.63
N GLY A 213 -17.33 3.50 -3.51
CA GLY A 213 -16.77 2.18 -3.17
C GLY A 213 -16.38 2.02 -1.70
N GLN A 214 -16.73 2.98 -0.83
CA GLN A 214 -16.48 2.89 0.61
C GLN A 214 -17.28 1.74 1.22
N ARG A 215 -16.64 0.98 2.11
CA ARG A 215 -17.33 0.02 2.97
C ARG A 215 -17.63 0.68 4.32
N LEU A 216 -18.87 0.53 4.79
CA LEU A 216 -19.33 1.00 6.09
C LEU A 216 -20.00 -0.16 6.82
N GLU A 217 -19.81 -0.21 8.14
CA GLU A 217 -20.53 -1.14 9.00
C GLU A 217 -22.00 -0.72 9.16
N ARG A 218 -22.88 -1.70 9.35
CA ARG A 218 -24.34 -1.50 9.47
C ARG A 218 -24.68 -0.43 10.52
N VAL A 219 -24.02 -0.48 11.68
CA VAL A 219 -24.26 0.45 12.80
C VAL A 219 -23.97 1.91 12.41
N ASP A 220 -22.98 2.13 11.57
CA ASP A 220 -22.58 3.46 11.12
C ASP A 220 -23.55 3.98 10.06
N MET A 221 -23.94 3.12 9.11
CA MET A 221 -24.94 3.45 8.10
C MET A 221 -26.32 3.75 8.71
N LEU A 222 -26.72 3.01 9.75
CA LEU A 222 -27.94 3.27 10.52
C LEU A 222 -27.99 4.70 11.06
N ARG A 223 -26.88 5.16 11.66
CA ARG A 223 -26.78 6.51 12.22
C ARG A 223 -26.87 7.58 11.14
N LEU A 224 -26.29 7.34 9.96
CA LEU A 224 -26.40 8.25 8.81
C LEU A 224 -27.85 8.31 8.31
N LEU A 225 -28.50 7.15 8.12
CA LEU A 225 -29.89 7.05 7.68
C LEU A 225 -30.85 7.74 8.64
N GLN A 226 -30.72 7.52 9.95
CA GLN A 226 -31.57 8.17 10.97
C GLN A 226 -31.49 9.70 10.92
N LYS A 227 -30.32 10.25 10.60
CA LYS A 227 -30.11 11.70 10.46
C LYS A 227 -30.64 12.25 9.13
N TRP A 228 -30.57 11.45 8.07
CA TRP A 228 -30.93 11.84 6.71
C TRP A 228 -32.42 11.73 6.40
N LEU A 229 -33.05 10.60 6.79
CA LEU A 229 -34.44 10.28 6.48
C LEU A 229 -35.47 11.40 6.83
N PRO A 230 -35.31 12.18 7.92
CA PRO A 230 -36.24 13.28 8.23
C PRO A 230 -36.26 14.41 7.19
N VAL A 231 -35.15 14.61 6.47
CA VAL A 231 -34.97 15.70 5.49
C VAL A 231 -34.94 15.21 4.04
N ALA A 232 -34.78 13.90 3.83
CA ALA A 232 -34.68 13.26 2.52
C ALA A 232 -35.98 13.29 1.70
N SER A 233 -35.87 13.31 0.39
CA SER A 233 -36.99 13.15 -0.57
C SER A 233 -37.17 11.71 -1.03
N VAL A 234 -37.37 10.80 -0.07
CA VAL A 234 -37.66 9.37 -0.32
C VAL A 234 -39.16 9.10 -0.50
N SER A 235 -39.53 7.93 -1.00
CA SER A 235 -40.92 7.48 -1.10
C SER A 235 -41.63 7.46 0.26
N SER A 236 -42.96 7.63 0.27
CA SER A 236 -43.76 7.52 1.50
C SER A 236 -43.69 6.12 2.10
N ALA A 237 -43.55 5.09 1.24
CA ALA A 237 -43.39 3.71 1.64
C ALA A 237 -42.07 3.48 2.38
N LEU A 238 -40.91 3.90 1.84
CA LEU A 238 -39.63 3.77 2.53
C LEU A 238 -39.62 4.55 3.86
N ARG A 239 -40.24 5.73 3.88
CA ARG A 239 -40.33 6.53 5.11
C ARG A 239 -41.18 5.86 6.20
N ALA A 240 -42.30 5.25 5.85
CA ALA A 240 -43.10 4.47 6.79
C ALA A 240 -42.36 3.22 7.25
N PHE A 241 -41.64 2.57 6.33
CA PHE A 241 -40.85 1.36 6.57
C PHE A 241 -39.73 1.59 7.60
N CYS A 242 -39.01 2.70 7.47
CA CYS A 242 -37.93 3.09 8.39
C CYS A 242 -38.41 3.49 9.80
N GLN A 243 -39.72 3.47 10.10
CA GLN A 243 -40.24 3.69 11.46
C GLN A 243 -40.16 2.43 12.34
N ASN A 244 -39.88 1.26 11.74
CA ASN A 244 -39.62 0.01 12.44
C ASN A 244 -38.10 -0.27 12.49
N ASP A 245 -37.56 -0.54 13.68
CA ASP A 245 -36.12 -0.74 13.89
C ASP A 245 -35.55 -1.92 13.07
N GLU A 246 -36.28 -3.04 12.96
CA GLU A 246 -35.85 -4.22 12.19
C GLU A 246 -35.81 -3.91 10.69
N ALA A 247 -36.76 -3.11 10.22
CA ALA A 247 -36.83 -2.64 8.84
C ALA A 247 -35.72 -1.65 8.51
N LEU A 248 -35.43 -0.72 9.43
CA LEU A 248 -34.38 0.27 9.30
C LEU A 248 -32.98 -0.39 9.24
N GLN A 249 -32.74 -1.44 10.04
CA GLN A 249 -31.52 -2.25 9.96
C GLN A 249 -31.32 -2.86 8.58
N ARG A 250 -32.39 -3.38 7.97
CA ARG A 250 -32.33 -3.97 6.62
C ARG A 250 -32.09 -2.92 5.53
N VAL A 251 -32.65 -1.71 5.67
CA VAL A 251 -32.37 -0.59 4.75
C VAL A 251 -30.91 -0.14 4.86
N ALA A 252 -30.33 -0.17 6.06
CA ALA A 252 -28.90 0.12 6.25
C ALA A 252 -28.00 -0.89 5.53
N ASP A 253 -28.33 -2.18 5.57
CA ASP A 253 -27.58 -3.21 4.83
C ASP A 253 -27.60 -2.97 3.32
N VAL A 254 -28.78 -2.65 2.77
CA VAL A 254 -28.91 -2.28 1.35
C VAL A 254 -28.08 -1.05 1.03
N ALA A 255 -28.11 -0.02 1.88
CA ALA A 255 -27.31 1.19 1.68
C ALA A 255 -25.79 0.92 1.75
N CYS A 256 -25.33 -0.03 2.57
CA CYS A 256 -23.93 -0.44 2.60
C CYS A 256 -23.50 -1.15 1.30
N ILE A 257 -24.34 -2.06 0.79
CA ILE A 257 -24.10 -2.76 -0.50
C ILE A 257 -24.08 -1.74 -1.65
N GLU A 258 -25.03 -0.81 -1.67
CA GLU A 258 -25.09 0.27 -2.66
C GLU A 258 -23.85 1.16 -2.58
N LEU A 259 -23.42 1.60 -1.38
CA LEU A 259 -22.24 2.44 -1.21
C LEU A 259 -20.95 1.75 -1.69
N ALA A 260 -20.78 0.46 -1.38
CA ALA A 260 -19.62 -0.32 -1.81
C ALA A 260 -19.54 -0.47 -3.33
N SER A 261 -20.67 -0.37 -4.03
CA SER A 261 -20.75 -0.40 -5.50
C SER A 261 -20.85 0.98 -6.16
N TRP A 262 -21.07 2.03 -5.37
CA TRP A 262 -21.31 3.37 -5.88
C TRP A 262 -20.04 3.99 -6.45
N THR A 263 -20.13 4.58 -7.65
CA THR A 263 -18.98 5.14 -8.39
C THR A 263 -18.86 6.67 -8.30
N GLY A 264 -19.72 7.33 -7.50
CA GLY A 264 -19.67 8.78 -7.31
C GLY A 264 -20.42 9.63 -8.35
N ALA A 265 -21.10 8.99 -9.30
CA ALA A 265 -21.94 9.67 -10.30
C ALA A 265 -23.42 9.68 -9.86
N SER A 266 -24.16 10.73 -10.22
CA SER A 266 -25.62 10.72 -10.13
C SER A 266 -26.21 9.86 -11.26
N ALA A 267 -27.49 9.47 -11.14
CA ALA A 267 -28.18 8.60 -12.09
C ALA A 267 -28.08 9.02 -13.57
N ALA A 268 -27.78 10.30 -13.84
CA ALA A 268 -27.74 10.88 -15.19
C ALA A 268 -26.43 10.66 -15.98
N THR A 269 -25.33 10.22 -15.36
CA THR A 269 -24.00 10.10 -16.03
C THR A 269 -23.35 8.74 -15.79
N ARG A 270 -24.02 7.67 -16.23
CA ARG A 270 -23.54 6.27 -16.09
C ARG A 270 -22.72 5.81 -17.31
N ARG A 271 -21.40 5.96 -17.25
CA ARG A 271 -20.38 5.24 -18.04
C ARG A 271 -19.22 4.89 -17.10
N SER A 272 -18.49 3.78 -17.35
CA SER A 272 -17.39 3.25 -16.53
C SER A 272 -16.50 4.35 -15.94
N SER A 273 -16.71 4.65 -14.66
CA SER A 273 -16.14 5.81 -13.99
C SER A 273 -14.97 5.36 -13.11
N GLY A 274 -13.77 5.81 -13.47
CA GLY A 274 -12.57 5.71 -12.63
C GLY A 274 -12.45 6.89 -11.67
N ARG A 275 -11.43 6.86 -10.81
CA ARG A 275 -11.14 7.93 -9.81
C ARG A 275 -9.82 8.59 -10.16
N LEU A 276 -9.72 9.91 -10.00
CA LEU A 276 -8.44 10.64 -10.04
C LEU A 276 -8.14 11.16 -8.64
N ALA A 277 -6.97 10.84 -8.09
CA ALA A 277 -6.55 11.21 -6.74
C ALA A 277 -5.19 11.92 -6.76
N LEU A 278 -5.00 12.85 -5.83
CA LEU A 278 -3.71 13.47 -5.54
C LEU A 278 -2.83 12.47 -4.77
N VAL A 279 -1.55 12.43 -5.10
CA VAL A 279 -0.53 11.74 -4.29
C VAL A 279 0.54 12.73 -3.90
N ALA A 280 1.16 12.50 -2.74
CA ALA A 280 2.22 13.36 -2.23
C ALA A 280 3.34 12.54 -1.59
N THR A 281 4.57 13.01 -1.76
CA THR A 281 5.74 12.54 -1.02
C THR A 281 6.40 13.74 -0.38
N PHE A 282 6.74 13.64 0.90
CA PHE A 282 7.46 14.68 1.62
C PHE A 282 8.85 14.15 2.01
N ARG A 283 9.89 14.88 1.61
CA ARG A 283 11.27 14.62 2.02
C ARG A 283 11.73 15.72 2.96
N LYS A 284 12.38 15.35 4.05
CA LYS A 284 12.90 16.25 5.09
C LYS A 284 14.31 16.72 4.74
N LYS A 285 15.15 15.82 4.21
CA LYS A 285 16.56 16.09 3.97
C LYS A 285 16.92 16.05 2.47
N PRO A 286 17.97 16.77 2.03
CA PRO A 286 18.76 17.75 2.79
C PRO A 286 18.08 19.11 2.99
N ARG A 287 17.03 19.39 2.20
CA ARG A 287 16.11 20.50 2.43
C ARG A 287 14.69 19.97 2.31
N PRO A 288 13.76 20.40 3.18
CA PRO A 288 12.37 20.00 3.12
C PRO A 288 11.76 20.26 1.73
N ARG A 289 11.20 19.21 1.12
CA ARG A 289 10.54 19.27 -0.18
C ARG A 289 9.28 18.43 -0.22
N LEU A 290 8.17 19.07 -0.59
CA LEU A 290 6.93 18.42 -0.95
C LEU A 290 6.93 18.15 -2.47
N SER A 291 6.60 16.93 -2.88
CA SER A 291 6.37 16.59 -4.29
C SER A 291 4.94 16.10 -4.44
N LEU A 292 4.20 16.68 -5.38
CA LEU A 292 2.82 16.32 -5.69
C LEU A 292 2.76 15.53 -6.99
N GLY A 293 1.81 14.61 -7.07
CA GLY A 293 1.52 13.78 -8.23
C GLY A 293 0.02 13.55 -8.35
N LEU A 294 -0.38 12.85 -9.42
CA LEU A 294 -1.74 12.34 -9.60
C LEU A 294 -1.67 10.84 -9.89
N CYS A 295 -2.66 10.08 -9.41
CA CYS A 295 -2.88 8.70 -9.83
C CYS A 295 -4.34 8.51 -10.25
N ALA A 296 -4.56 7.61 -11.19
CA ALA A 296 -5.87 7.32 -11.76
C ALA A 296 -6.23 5.85 -11.57
N ARG A 297 -7.41 5.56 -11.02
CA ARG A 297 -7.96 4.22 -10.99
C ARG A 297 -8.68 3.94 -12.31
N VAL A 298 -8.07 3.14 -13.17
CA VAL A 298 -8.55 2.80 -14.51
C VAL A 298 -8.97 1.33 -14.66
N GLY A 299 -8.80 0.51 -13.61
CA GLY A 299 -9.10 -0.93 -13.65
C GLY A 299 -8.23 -1.69 -14.65
N ASP A 300 -8.68 -2.87 -15.09
CA ASP A 300 -7.98 -3.70 -16.10
C ASP A 300 -8.17 -3.21 -17.54
N SER A 301 -8.55 -1.94 -17.72
CA SER A 301 -8.88 -1.38 -19.03
C SER A 301 -7.67 -1.21 -19.96
N GLY A 302 -6.45 -1.33 -19.42
CA GLY A 302 -5.20 -1.13 -20.18
C GLY A 302 -4.99 0.31 -20.67
N VAL A 303 -5.79 1.27 -20.22
CA VAL A 303 -5.71 2.68 -20.63
C VAL A 303 -4.37 3.29 -20.20
N ARG A 304 -3.62 3.83 -21.16
CA ARG A 304 -2.31 4.49 -20.94
C ARG A 304 -2.35 6.01 -21.11
N GLU A 305 -3.47 6.56 -21.58
CA GLU A 305 -3.62 7.99 -21.85
C GLU A 305 -5.04 8.45 -21.50
N LEU A 306 -5.13 9.57 -20.78
CA LEU A 306 -6.37 10.26 -20.46
C LEU A 306 -6.32 11.68 -21.02
N THR A 307 -7.39 12.12 -21.69
CA THR A 307 -7.50 13.46 -22.27
C THR A 307 -8.60 14.27 -21.59
N LEU A 308 -8.38 15.56 -21.37
CA LEU A 308 -9.41 16.47 -20.86
C LEU A 308 -10.69 16.39 -21.71
N THR A 309 -11.82 16.29 -21.02
CA THR A 309 -13.14 16.31 -21.67
C THR A 309 -13.39 17.66 -22.37
N ALA A 310 -14.18 17.66 -23.44
CA ALA A 310 -14.51 18.89 -24.18
C ALA A 310 -15.21 19.95 -23.31
N ALA A 311 -15.91 19.51 -22.26
CA ALA A 311 -16.58 20.37 -21.28
C ALA A 311 -15.64 20.94 -20.20
N ALA A 312 -14.34 20.65 -20.24
CA ALA A 312 -13.39 21.12 -19.23
C ALA A 312 -13.40 22.65 -19.12
N GLY A 313 -13.37 23.17 -17.90
CA GLY A 313 -13.34 24.61 -17.64
C GLY A 313 -11.98 25.25 -17.98
N PRO A 314 -11.90 26.59 -18.03
CA PRO A 314 -10.64 27.32 -18.26
C PRO A 314 -9.54 26.96 -17.25
N GLY A 315 -9.91 26.73 -15.98
CA GLY A 315 -8.97 26.32 -14.93
C GLY A 315 -8.31 24.96 -15.22
N ALA A 316 -9.09 23.95 -15.65
CA ALA A 316 -8.59 22.63 -16.01
C ALA A 316 -7.67 22.67 -17.24
N ARG A 317 -8.04 23.45 -18.27
CA ARG A 317 -7.17 23.70 -19.43
C ARG A 317 -5.87 24.40 -19.04
N GLY A 318 -5.93 25.35 -18.10
CA GLY A 318 -4.74 26.02 -17.56
C GLY A 318 -3.88 25.13 -16.66
N ALA A 319 -4.47 24.14 -15.97
CA ALA A 319 -3.76 23.18 -15.13
C ALA A 319 -2.93 22.18 -15.95
N LEU A 320 -3.47 21.75 -17.10
CA LEU A 320 -2.83 20.79 -18.01
C LEU A 320 -2.33 21.44 -19.31
N GLY A 321 -2.04 22.75 -19.29
CA GLY A 321 -1.64 23.50 -20.48
C GLY A 321 -0.32 22.99 -21.08
N HIS A 322 0.70 22.83 -20.24
CA HIS A 322 2.00 22.26 -20.65
C HIS A 322 1.88 20.78 -21.02
N ALA A 323 1.00 20.05 -20.31
CA ALA A 323 0.64 18.66 -20.61
C ALA A 323 -0.27 18.51 -21.85
N GLN A 324 -0.58 19.59 -22.57
CA GLN A 324 -1.45 19.61 -23.75
C GLN A 324 -2.83 18.98 -23.51
N GLY A 325 -3.35 19.10 -22.29
CA GLY A 325 -4.62 18.53 -21.86
C GLY A 325 -4.62 17.01 -21.67
N ARG A 326 -3.44 16.38 -21.54
CA ARG A 326 -3.28 14.93 -21.47
C ARG A 326 -2.56 14.48 -20.20
N LEU A 327 -2.95 13.31 -19.69
CA LEU A 327 -2.22 12.59 -18.64
C LEU A 327 -1.77 11.25 -19.20
N LEU A 328 -0.46 10.98 -19.12
CA LEU A 328 0.13 9.70 -19.51
C LEU A 328 0.22 8.81 -18.27
N LEU A 329 -0.25 7.57 -18.37
CA LEU A 329 -0.32 6.63 -17.26
C LEU A 329 0.78 5.57 -17.37
N ALA A 330 1.34 5.21 -16.21
CA ALA A 330 2.20 4.04 -16.04
C ALA A 330 1.40 2.74 -16.22
N GLU A 331 2.05 1.60 -16.00
CA GLU A 331 1.34 0.33 -15.89
C GLU A 331 0.44 0.32 -14.67
N ALA A 332 -0.80 -0.13 -14.85
CA ALA A 332 -1.72 -0.27 -13.75
C ALA A 332 -1.17 -1.35 -12.80
N GLU A 333 -1.01 -0.97 -11.54
CA GLU A 333 -0.62 -1.87 -10.46
C GLU A 333 -1.81 -2.75 -10.04
N GLN A 334 -1.63 -3.56 -9.00
CA GLN A 334 -2.75 -4.27 -8.37
C GLN A 334 -3.88 -3.29 -8.02
N GLU A 335 -5.13 -3.76 -8.14
CA GLU A 335 -6.37 -2.97 -7.94
C GLU A 335 -6.66 -1.88 -9.00
N GLY A 336 -5.87 -1.84 -10.10
CA GLY A 336 -6.18 -1.02 -11.26
C GLY A 336 -5.85 0.47 -11.11
N TRP A 337 -4.92 0.82 -10.21
CA TRP A 337 -4.37 2.17 -10.08
C TRP A 337 -3.14 2.34 -10.98
N ALA A 338 -3.08 3.47 -11.69
CA ALA A 338 -1.94 3.83 -12.53
C ALA A 338 -1.45 5.24 -12.19
N ASP A 339 -0.14 5.39 -12.03
CA ASP A 339 0.49 6.68 -11.79
C ASP A 339 0.57 7.53 -13.05
N VAL A 340 0.39 8.83 -12.88
CA VAL A 340 0.65 9.78 -13.96
C VAL A 340 2.17 9.97 -14.10
N VAL A 341 2.67 9.86 -15.33
CA VAL A 341 4.10 9.92 -15.65
C VAL A 341 4.56 11.35 -15.98
N ASN A 342 3.73 12.12 -16.70
CA ASN A 342 4.05 13.49 -17.12
C ASN A 342 3.73 14.54 -16.05
N VAL A 343 4.07 14.27 -14.79
CA VAL A 343 3.76 15.12 -13.63
C VAL A 343 4.42 16.50 -13.71
N ALA A 344 5.61 16.59 -14.32
CA ALA A 344 6.34 17.84 -14.48
C ALA A 344 5.58 18.87 -15.34
N ASP A 345 4.62 18.43 -16.16
CA ASP A 345 3.84 19.28 -17.06
C ASP A 345 2.51 19.76 -16.43
N ILE A 346 2.27 19.47 -15.16
CA ILE A 346 1.03 19.76 -14.43
C ILE A 346 1.20 20.95 -13.49
N SER A 347 0.35 21.97 -13.63
CA SER A 347 0.29 23.08 -12.68
C SER A 347 -0.60 22.70 -11.48
N PHE A 348 0.03 22.26 -10.39
CA PHE A 348 -0.67 21.87 -9.15
C PHE A 348 -1.50 22.98 -8.49
N PRO A 349 -1.05 24.24 -8.39
CA PRO A 349 -1.89 25.32 -7.84
C PRO A 349 -3.25 25.42 -8.54
N ARG A 350 -3.28 25.23 -9.87
CA ARG A 350 -4.51 25.23 -10.67
C ARG A 350 -5.27 23.91 -10.57
N ALA A 351 -4.57 22.77 -10.62
CA ALA A 351 -5.16 21.44 -10.52
C ALA A 351 -5.91 21.22 -9.19
N LEU A 352 -5.43 21.81 -8.09
CA LEU A 352 -6.08 21.73 -6.78
C LEU A 352 -7.36 22.59 -6.69
N ALA A 353 -7.42 23.68 -7.47
CA ALA A 353 -8.49 24.68 -7.43
C ALA A 353 -9.60 24.48 -8.48
N THR A 354 -9.48 23.48 -9.35
CA THR A 354 -10.41 23.24 -10.46
C THR A 354 -10.90 21.79 -10.51
N VAL A 355 -12.04 21.55 -11.16
CA VAL A 355 -12.47 20.20 -11.51
C VAL A 355 -11.61 19.67 -12.64
N LEU A 356 -11.01 18.50 -12.44
CA LEU A 356 -10.36 17.74 -13.51
C LEU A 356 -11.28 16.60 -13.94
N ALA A 357 -11.67 16.59 -15.20
CA ALA A 357 -12.47 15.52 -15.80
C ALA A 357 -11.81 15.08 -17.11
N LEU A 358 -11.33 13.84 -17.14
CA LEU A 358 -10.59 13.27 -18.25
C LEU A 358 -11.21 11.95 -18.71
N GLN A 359 -11.00 11.61 -19.98
CA GLN A 359 -11.51 10.39 -20.60
C GLN A 359 -10.39 9.67 -21.36
N GLY A 360 -10.36 8.35 -21.30
CA GLY A 360 -9.51 7.47 -22.09
C GLY A 360 -10.24 6.17 -22.41
N GLY A 361 -10.43 5.88 -23.69
CA GLY A 361 -11.27 4.76 -24.13
C GLY A 361 -12.70 4.87 -23.56
N ALA A 362 -13.13 3.84 -22.84
CA ALA A 362 -14.42 3.80 -22.14
C ALA A 362 -14.37 4.38 -20.72
N VAL A 363 -13.18 4.65 -20.18
CA VAL A 363 -13.00 5.09 -18.78
C VAL A 363 -13.04 6.62 -18.71
N THR A 364 -13.84 7.14 -17.77
CA THR A 364 -13.84 8.56 -17.41
C THR A 364 -13.37 8.71 -15.97
N VAL A 365 -12.38 9.56 -15.70
CA VAL A 365 -11.91 9.86 -14.34
C VAL A 365 -12.22 11.31 -13.97
N ARG A 366 -12.50 11.56 -12.69
CA ARG A 366 -12.82 12.90 -12.19
C ARG A 366 -12.19 13.17 -10.82
N ARG A 367 -11.76 14.42 -10.60
CA ARG A 367 -11.36 14.98 -9.30
C ARG A 367 -12.07 16.33 -9.08
N GLN A 368 -12.57 16.55 -7.86
CA GLN A 368 -13.22 17.81 -7.47
C GLN A 368 -12.27 18.67 -6.60
N PRO A 369 -12.32 20.01 -6.69
CA PRO A 369 -11.52 20.88 -5.86
C PRO A 369 -12.01 20.89 -4.41
N ARG A 370 -11.08 20.88 -3.44
CA ARG A 370 -11.35 20.94 -2.00
C ARG A 370 -10.43 21.95 -1.35
N ARG A 371 -10.94 22.79 -0.43
CA ARG A 371 -10.12 23.75 0.34
C ARG A 371 -9.26 23.08 1.41
N LEU A 372 -9.61 21.86 1.80
CA LEU A 372 -8.82 20.94 2.60
C LEU A 372 -8.67 19.64 1.82
N VAL A 373 -7.45 19.30 1.44
CA VAL A 373 -7.09 18.00 0.88
C VAL A 373 -6.42 17.19 2.00
N VAL A 374 -6.99 16.03 2.28
CA VAL A 374 -6.49 15.08 3.27
C VAL A 374 -5.80 13.98 2.50
N LEU A 375 -4.53 13.72 2.79
CA LEU A 375 -3.83 12.56 2.23
C LEU A 375 -3.40 11.63 3.37
N VAL A 376 -3.79 10.37 3.28
CA VAL A 376 -3.41 9.32 4.24
C VAL A 376 -2.12 8.65 3.78
N PHE A 377 -1.25 8.27 4.70
CA PHE A 377 -0.06 7.50 4.35
C PHE A 377 -0.46 6.08 3.92
N ASP A 378 -0.13 5.73 2.67
CA ASP A 378 -0.26 4.38 2.12
C ASP A 378 1.06 3.65 2.36
N GLU A 379 1.05 2.69 3.28
CA GLU A 379 2.24 1.91 3.67
C GLU A 379 2.78 1.07 2.50
N GLU A 380 1.91 0.49 1.66
CA GLU A 380 2.33 -0.35 0.53
C GLU A 380 3.04 0.49 -0.54
N ARG A 381 2.53 1.69 -0.81
CA ARG A 381 3.08 2.61 -1.81
C ARG A 381 4.09 3.60 -1.24
N ARG A 382 4.30 3.59 0.08
CA ARG A 382 5.18 4.51 0.85
C ARG A 382 5.00 5.97 0.45
N ARG A 383 3.76 6.40 0.28
CA ARG A 383 3.40 7.78 -0.13
C ARG A 383 2.05 8.17 0.43
N PHE A 384 1.78 9.46 0.47
CA PHE A 384 0.48 9.97 0.88
C PHE A 384 -0.49 9.94 -0.32
N VAL A 385 -1.68 9.39 -0.13
CA VAL A 385 -2.74 9.28 -1.15
C VAL A 385 -3.99 10.02 -0.68
N GLU A 386 -4.60 10.78 -1.58
CA GLU A 386 -5.78 11.58 -1.27
C GLU A 386 -6.94 10.70 -0.83
N THR A 387 -7.42 10.96 0.38
CA THR A 387 -8.61 10.34 0.96
C THR A 387 -9.69 11.38 1.15
N ASP A 388 -10.94 10.92 1.16
CA ASP A 388 -12.06 11.83 1.32
C ASP A 388 -12.27 12.27 2.76
N ARG A 389 -11.85 11.43 3.72
CA ARG A 389 -12.00 11.63 5.16
C ARG A 389 -10.87 10.98 5.94
N VAL A 390 -10.60 11.55 7.12
CA VAL A 390 -9.70 10.95 8.10
C VAL A 390 -10.35 9.76 8.81
N ARG A 391 -9.47 8.92 9.32
CA ARG A 391 -9.67 7.82 10.26
C ARG A 391 -8.91 8.18 11.52
N LEU A 392 -9.38 7.71 12.67
CA LEU A 392 -8.68 7.95 13.92
C LEU A 392 -7.40 7.12 13.95
N GLY A 393 -6.31 7.73 14.39
CA GLY A 393 -5.03 7.04 14.60
C GLY A 393 -4.09 6.97 13.40
N ASP A 394 -4.61 7.13 12.17
CA ASP A 394 -3.80 7.10 10.95
C ASP A 394 -2.94 8.37 10.78
N GLN A 395 -1.84 8.24 10.04
CA GLN A 395 -0.95 9.35 9.70
C GLN A 395 -1.41 10.09 8.44
N TYR A 396 -1.47 11.42 8.55
CA TYR A 396 -1.95 12.31 7.51
C TYR A 396 -0.94 13.40 7.12
N LEU A 397 -1.05 13.75 5.84
CA LEU A 397 -0.56 14.98 5.26
C LEU A 397 -1.77 15.83 4.87
N LEU A 398 -1.82 17.08 5.34
CA LEU A 398 -2.92 18.00 5.00
C LEU A 398 -2.41 19.14 4.11
N LEU A 399 -3.16 19.42 3.05
CA LEU A 399 -3.01 20.64 2.26
C LEU A 399 -4.26 21.50 2.43
N ALA A 400 -4.09 22.70 2.97
CA ALA A 400 -5.18 23.63 3.22
C ALA A 400 -4.96 24.92 2.45
N SER A 401 -6.01 25.44 1.82
CA SER A 401 -5.98 26.81 1.30
C SER A 401 -5.74 27.78 2.46
N ASP A 402 -4.95 28.85 2.26
CA ASP A 402 -4.59 29.78 3.33
C ASP A 402 -5.80 30.41 4.05
N SER A 403 -6.93 30.53 3.35
CA SER A 403 -8.18 31.02 3.91
C SER A 403 -8.83 30.09 4.96
N LEU A 404 -8.43 28.82 5.01
CA LEU A 404 -8.97 27.81 5.94
C LEU A 404 -8.04 27.58 7.15
N VAL A 405 -6.78 28.01 7.06
CA VAL A 405 -5.72 27.76 8.05
C VAL A 405 -6.12 28.11 9.49
N PRO A 406 -6.73 29.27 9.80
CA PRO A 406 -7.10 29.58 11.19
C PRO A 406 -8.13 28.62 11.79
N LEU A 407 -9.07 28.13 10.97
CA LEU A 407 -10.08 27.17 11.40
C LEU A 407 -9.49 25.75 11.52
N LEU A 408 -8.57 25.40 10.62
CA LEU A 408 -7.87 24.13 10.65
C LEU A 408 -6.95 24.03 11.88
N ASP A 409 -6.16 25.07 12.18
CA ASP A 409 -5.27 25.10 13.35
C ASP A 409 -6.06 24.85 14.64
N ALA A 410 -7.22 25.51 14.80
CA ALA A 410 -8.09 25.29 15.96
C ALA A 410 -8.61 23.85 16.06
N ALA A 411 -9.00 23.27 14.92
CA ALA A 411 -9.47 21.88 14.87
C ALA A 411 -8.34 20.87 15.18
N LEU A 412 -7.11 21.11 14.70
CA LEU A 412 -5.97 20.23 14.97
C LEU A 412 -5.51 20.34 16.43
N ILE A 413 -5.54 21.53 17.04
CA ILE A 413 -5.26 21.68 18.48
C ILE A 413 -6.26 20.89 19.34
N GLU A 414 -7.52 20.83 18.92
CA GLU A 414 -8.58 20.09 19.60
C GLU A 414 -8.50 18.58 19.38
N ALA A 415 -8.21 18.16 18.13
CA ALA A 415 -8.48 16.79 17.67
C ALA A 415 -7.25 15.97 17.25
N ALA A 416 -6.10 16.60 17.02
CA ALA A 416 -4.90 15.91 16.57
C ALA A 416 -3.91 15.66 17.72
N ARG A 417 -3.12 14.60 17.58
CA ARG A 417 -1.99 14.31 18.47
C ARG A 417 -0.98 15.47 18.40
N PRO A 418 -0.44 15.95 19.53
CA PRO A 418 0.62 16.96 19.52
C PRO A 418 1.86 16.48 18.74
N GLY A 419 2.51 17.37 17.99
CA GLY A 419 3.72 17.08 17.21
C GLY A 419 3.60 17.32 15.70
N TRP A 420 2.42 17.71 15.20
CA TRP A 420 2.26 18.14 13.82
C TRP A 420 3.04 19.43 13.52
N ILE A 421 3.55 19.57 12.29
CA ILE A 421 4.32 20.73 11.84
C ILE A 421 3.60 21.40 10.68
N LYS A 422 3.52 22.74 10.74
CA LYS A 422 2.91 23.60 9.73
C LYS A 422 3.99 24.29 8.90
N HIS A 423 3.82 24.25 7.59
CA HIS A 423 4.71 24.82 6.60
C HIS A 423 3.92 25.75 5.67
N SER A 424 4.24 27.04 5.71
CA SER A 424 3.67 28.03 4.81
C SER A 424 4.39 28.07 3.45
N GLU A 425 3.81 28.77 2.48
CA GLU A 425 4.46 29.10 1.22
C GLU A 425 5.88 29.67 1.45
N GLY A 426 6.86 29.19 0.68
CA GLY A 426 8.28 29.57 0.78
C GLY A 426 9.07 28.87 1.89
N SER A 427 8.43 28.22 2.87
CA SER A 427 9.15 27.49 3.94
C SER A 427 9.64 26.11 3.51
N VAL A 428 8.97 25.50 2.53
CA VAL A 428 9.26 24.17 1.98
C VAL A 428 9.13 24.25 0.46
N THR A 429 10.10 23.71 -0.26
CA THR A 429 10.04 23.67 -1.73
C THR A 429 8.89 22.76 -2.18
N GLY A 430 8.08 23.22 -3.15
CA GLY A 430 7.00 22.41 -3.75
C GLY A 430 5.64 22.52 -3.05
N VAL A 431 5.49 23.37 -2.03
CA VAL A 431 4.17 23.79 -1.55
C VAL A 431 3.54 24.74 -2.58
N PRO A 432 2.34 24.45 -3.12
CA PRO A 432 1.67 25.30 -4.10
C PRO A 432 1.35 26.70 -3.53
N ALA A 433 1.45 27.74 -4.37
CA ALA A 433 1.11 29.11 -3.95
C ALA A 433 -0.34 29.24 -3.45
N GLY A 434 -0.54 29.94 -2.33
CA GLY A 434 -1.84 30.07 -1.66
C GLY A 434 -2.31 28.84 -0.87
N TRP A 435 -1.40 27.88 -0.64
CA TRP A 435 -1.64 26.69 0.18
C TRP A 435 -0.64 26.57 1.31
N THR A 436 -1.12 26.03 2.43
CA THR A 436 -0.34 25.66 3.60
C THR A 436 -0.35 24.14 3.75
N PHE A 437 0.83 23.59 4.05
CA PHE A 437 1.08 22.16 4.18
C PHE A 437 1.29 21.80 5.66
N TYR A 438 0.68 20.69 6.09
CA TYR A 438 0.86 20.12 7.43
C TYR A 438 1.34 18.67 7.31
N ASN A 439 2.32 18.29 8.12
CA ASN A 439 2.79 16.91 8.25
C ASN A 439 2.74 16.45 9.72
N ARG A 440 3.02 15.16 9.95
CA ARG A 440 2.93 14.51 11.27
C ARG A 440 1.55 14.71 11.91
N VAL A 441 0.49 14.77 11.10
CA VAL A 441 -0.89 14.94 11.59
C VAL A 441 -1.49 13.56 11.85
N GLU A 442 -1.86 13.28 13.10
CA GLU A 442 -2.62 12.09 13.49
C GLU A 442 -3.89 12.57 14.19
N ILE A 443 -5.07 12.25 13.67
CA ILE A 443 -6.34 12.64 14.29
C ILE A 443 -6.71 11.59 15.33
N VAL A 444 -6.87 12.01 16.60
CA VAL A 444 -7.07 11.10 17.75
C VAL A 444 -8.38 11.36 18.50
N SER A 445 -9.10 12.43 18.14
CA SER A 445 -10.46 12.67 18.64
C SER A 445 -11.33 13.36 17.58
N ILE A 446 -12.63 13.50 17.86
CA ILE A 446 -13.57 14.16 16.94
C ILE A 446 -13.61 15.66 17.24
N THR A 447 -13.24 16.49 16.27
CA THR A 447 -13.36 17.95 16.40
C THR A 447 -14.83 18.39 16.50
N THR A 448 -15.10 19.41 17.33
CA THR A 448 -16.42 20.05 17.41
C THR A 448 -16.66 21.07 16.29
N ALA A 449 -15.70 21.25 15.38
CA ALA A 449 -15.80 22.19 14.27
C ALA A 449 -16.99 21.89 13.36
N LYS A 450 -17.82 22.91 13.13
CA LYS A 450 -19.04 22.81 12.27
C LYS A 450 -18.82 23.30 10.85
N HIS A 451 -17.61 23.72 10.50
CA HIS A 451 -17.32 24.27 9.18
C HIS A 451 -17.30 23.15 8.12
N LEU A 452 -18.03 23.35 7.02
CA LEU A 452 -18.25 22.30 6.01
C LEU A 452 -16.93 21.78 5.39
N ASP A 453 -15.94 22.64 5.18
CA ASP A 453 -14.63 22.24 4.65
C ASP A 453 -13.79 21.42 5.64
N LEU A 454 -14.10 21.45 6.94
CA LEU A 454 -13.45 20.63 7.96
C LEU A 454 -14.16 19.29 8.16
N ALA A 455 -15.27 19.03 7.46
CA ALA A 455 -15.98 17.77 7.56
C ALA A 455 -15.10 16.56 7.19
N ALA A 456 -14.03 16.76 6.41
CA ALA A 456 -13.05 15.71 6.10
C ALA A 456 -12.23 15.25 7.33
N LEU A 457 -12.15 16.07 8.38
CA LEU A 457 -11.48 15.72 9.65
C LEU A 457 -12.40 15.00 10.64
N VAL A 458 -13.67 14.78 10.28
CA VAL A 458 -14.62 14.05 11.10
C VAL A 458 -14.69 12.60 10.59
N PRO A 459 -14.17 11.61 11.35
CA PRO A 459 -14.22 10.21 10.99
C PRO A 459 -15.66 9.70 10.82
N VAL A 460 -15.85 8.70 9.96
CA VAL A 460 -17.16 8.05 9.73
C VAL A 460 -17.20 6.63 10.29
N ALA A 461 -16.05 5.98 10.47
CA ALA A 461 -15.94 4.62 11.00
C ALA A 461 -15.67 4.67 12.51
N TRP A 462 -16.43 3.87 13.26
CA TRP A 462 -16.47 3.95 14.72
C TRP A 462 -15.57 2.94 15.42
N THR A 463 -15.12 1.87 14.77
CA THR A 463 -14.13 0.92 15.34
C THR A 463 -13.07 0.54 14.32
N GLN A 464 -11.78 0.76 14.62
CA GLN A 464 -10.67 0.53 13.67
C GLN A 464 -9.37 0.10 14.36
N LEU A 465 -8.55 -0.66 13.63
CA LEU A 465 -7.17 -1.00 13.94
C LEU A 465 -6.25 -0.57 12.80
N SER A 466 -5.13 0.07 13.11
CA SER A 466 -4.04 0.34 12.17
C SER A 466 -2.67 0.18 12.82
N LEU A 467 -1.66 -0.09 12.01
CA LEU A 467 -0.26 -0.18 12.41
C LEU A 467 0.51 0.96 11.76
N SER A 468 1.43 1.56 12.49
CA SER A 468 2.29 2.63 11.98
C SER A 468 3.64 2.64 12.68
N GLY A 469 4.68 3.14 12.01
CA GLY A 469 6.03 3.14 12.56
C GLY A 469 6.65 1.74 12.62
N GLY A 470 7.70 1.60 13.44
CA GLY A 470 8.60 0.45 13.37
C GLY A 470 9.45 0.46 12.09
N LEU A 471 10.25 -0.59 11.89
CA LEU A 471 10.98 -0.82 10.65
C LEU A 471 10.28 -1.91 9.83
N ALA A 472 9.55 -1.51 8.81
CA ALA A 472 8.81 -2.43 7.96
C ALA A 472 9.77 -3.17 7.02
N LEU A 473 9.50 -4.46 6.80
CA LEU A 473 10.26 -5.30 5.88
C LEU A 473 9.52 -5.45 4.55
N PRO A 474 10.21 -5.72 3.43
CA PRO A 474 9.57 -6.02 2.16
C PRO A 474 8.61 -7.21 2.29
N GLY A 475 7.31 -6.95 2.23
CA GLY A 475 6.25 -7.94 2.44
C GLY A 475 5.03 -7.29 3.09
N ARG A 476 3.87 -7.95 3.04
CA ARG A 476 2.66 -7.40 3.67
C ARG A 476 2.66 -7.71 5.16
N GLY A 477 2.59 -6.66 5.98
CA GLY A 477 2.41 -6.79 7.42
C GLY A 477 3.62 -7.39 8.15
N GLN A 478 4.84 -7.17 7.67
CA GLN A 478 6.07 -7.71 8.24
C GLN A 478 6.94 -6.58 8.81
N TRP A 479 7.42 -6.75 10.04
CA TRP A 479 8.32 -5.82 10.71
C TRP A 479 9.50 -6.54 11.34
N LEU A 480 10.61 -5.81 11.51
CA LEU A 480 11.72 -6.30 12.30
C LEU A 480 11.32 -6.35 13.79
N VAL A 481 11.58 -7.48 14.47
CA VAL A 481 11.23 -7.68 15.89
C VAL A 481 11.88 -6.65 16.82
N GLN A 482 13.05 -6.12 16.43
CA GLN A 482 13.79 -5.09 17.17
C GLN A 482 13.15 -3.70 17.06
N ALA A 483 12.29 -3.48 16.05
CA ALA A 483 11.58 -2.23 15.80
C ALA A 483 10.13 -2.53 15.36
N PRO A 484 9.29 -3.07 16.26
CA PRO A 484 7.90 -3.40 15.95
C PRO A 484 7.07 -2.11 15.74
N PRO A 485 5.90 -2.22 15.07
CA PRO A 485 5.05 -1.07 14.81
C PRO A 485 4.31 -0.62 16.08
N GLN A 486 3.82 0.62 16.07
CA GLN A 486 2.82 1.11 17.01
C GLN A 486 1.42 0.72 16.53
N LEU A 487 0.59 0.26 17.45
CA LEU A 487 -0.81 -0.02 17.22
C LEU A 487 -1.65 1.23 17.49
N SER A 488 -2.49 1.60 16.53
CA SER A 488 -3.56 2.56 16.74
C SER A 488 -4.90 1.84 16.72
N ALA A 489 -5.63 1.94 17.81
CA ALA A 489 -6.96 1.38 17.96
C ALA A 489 -7.95 2.51 18.23
N SER A 490 -9.11 2.47 17.60
CA SER A 490 -10.22 3.39 17.92
C SER A 490 -11.51 2.63 18.13
N SER A 491 -12.30 3.06 19.10
CA SER A 491 -13.67 2.64 19.32
C SER A 491 -14.52 3.83 19.80
N LEU A 492 -15.58 4.12 19.06
CA LEU A 492 -16.59 5.11 19.37
C LEU A 492 -17.92 4.44 19.75
N THR A 493 -17.94 3.11 19.95
CA THR A 493 -19.16 2.33 20.28
C THR A 493 -19.85 2.86 21.54
N GLY A 494 -19.10 3.52 22.43
CA GLY A 494 -19.57 4.05 23.71
C GLY A 494 -19.48 3.03 24.84
N GLU A 495 -19.11 1.78 24.51
CA GLU A 495 -18.82 0.69 25.45
C GLU A 495 -17.30 0.51 25.57
N PRO A 496 -16.80 0.07 26.73
CA PRO A 496 -15.37 -0.19 26.94
C PRO A 496 -14.89 -1.34 26.05
N VAL A 497 -13.93 -1.03 25.17
CA VAL A 497 -13.29 -1.98 24.25
C VAL A 497 -11.87 -2.27 24.73
N ILE A 498 -11.41 -3.51 24.58
CA ILE A 498 -10.06 -3.94 24.92
C ILE A 498 -9.33 -4.43 23.67
N ALA A 499 -8.04 -4.09 23.57
CA ALA A 499 -7.16 -4.61 22.53
C ALA A 499 -6.40 -5.84 23.04
N ILE A 500 -6.43 -6.92 22.26
CA ILE A 500 -5.78 -8.19 22.55
C ILE A 500 -4.84 -8.54 21.39
N LEU A 501 -3.67 -9.08 21.73
CA LEU A 501 -2.70 -9.63 20.80
C LEU A 501 -2.56 -11.13 21.07
N SER A 502 -2.93 -11.94 20.08
CA SER A 502 -2.86 -13.40 20.13
C SER A 502 -1.77 -13.90 19.19
N ALA A 503 -0.91 -14.81 19.66
CA ALA A 503 0.01 -15.53 18.77
C ALA A 503 -0.80 -16.46 17.84
N VAL A 504 -0.46 -16.47 16.55
CA VAL A 504 -1.04 -17.41 15.59
C VAL A 504 -0.06 -18.56 15.44
N ALA A 505 -0.49 -19.78 15.76
CA ALA A 505 0.31 -20.96 15.48
C ALA A 505 0.50 -21.07 13.96
N ASP A 506 1.73 -21.35 13.52
CA ASP A 506 2.05 -21.62 12.12
C ASP A 506 1.32 -22.90 11.66
N GLU A 507 0.06 -22.76 11.24
CA GLU A 507 -0.53 -23.69 10.30
C GLU A 507 0.23 -23.46 8.99
N ALA A 508 1.19 -24.34 8.71
CA ALA A 508 1.87 -24.36 7.42
C ALA A 508 0.82 -24.21 6.32
N GLU A 509 0.92 -23.16 5.51
CA GLU A 509 0.15 -23.02 4.29
C GLU A 509 0.35 -24.31 3.49
N GLU A 510 -0.63 -25.21 3.54
CA GLU A 510 -0.82 -26.19 2.48
C GLU A 510 -1.08 -25.36 1.23
N VAL A 511 -0.01 -25.14 0.47
CA VAL A 511 -0.10 -24.80 -0.94
C VAL A 511 -1.01 -25.85 -1.55
N GLU A 512 -2.27 -25.50 -1.79
CA GLU A 512 -3.17 -26.28 -2.63
C GLU A 512 -2.56 -26.32 -4.04
N ASP A 513 -1.64 -27.26 -4.24
CA ASP A 513 -1.22 -27.68 -5.57
C ASP A 513 -2.43 -28.34 -6.22
N SER A 514 -3.08 -27.56 -7.08
CA SER A 514 -4.20 -27.98 -7.91
C SER A 514 -3.71 -28.97 -8.97
N SER A 515 -3.32 -30.19 -8.60
CA SER A 515 -3.21 -31.31 -9.55
C SER A 515 -3.20 -32.70 -8.88
N ALA A 516 -4.19 -33.52 -9.27
CA ALA A 516 -4.44 -34.94 -8.89
C ALA A 516 -5.07 -35.13 -7.48
N GLU A 517 -6.16 -35.87 -7.25
CA GLU A 517 -6.65 -37.10 -7.89
C GLU A 517 -8.19 -37.13 -8.00
N GLN A 518 -8.66 -37.59 -9.16
CA GLN A 518 -9.92 -38.33 -9.25
C GLN A 518 -9.71 -39.73 -8.65
N ALA A 519 -10.51 -40.08 -7.65
CA ALA A 519 -11.15 -41.40 -7.44
C ALA A 519 -11.17 -41.79 -5.95
N SER A 520 -12.34 -41.73 -5.31
CA SER A 520 -13.07 -42.96 -4.96
C SER A 520 -14.34 -42.62 -4.18
N VAL A 521 -15.42 -43.24 -4.63
CA VAL A 521 -16.75 -43.30 -4.05
C VAL A 521 -16.74 -44.35 -2.93
N GLU A 522 -17.54 -44.15 -1.88
CA GLU A 522 -18.53 -45.10 -1.30
C GLU A 522 -18.54 -45.22 0.25
N ARG A 523 -19.77 -45.09 0.81
CA ARG A 523 -20.30 -45.48 2.15
C ARG A 523 -20.06 -44.52 3.31
N ALA A 524 -20.98 -44.28 4.24
CA ALA A 524 -22.42 -44.47 4.46
C ALA A 524 -22.69 -43.70 5.78
N ASP A 525 -23.70 -42.85 5.85
CA ASP A 525 -24.90 -43.08 6.68
C ASP A 525 -24.65 -43.97 7.92
N ASP A 526 -24.59 -43.36 9.11
CA ASP A 526 -25.41 -43.75 10.28
C ASP A 526 -25.11 -42.89 11.53
N ALA A 527 -26.19 -42.65 12.30
CA ALA A 527 -26.24 -42.23 13.72
C ALA A 527 -26.24 -40.72 14.07
N LEU A 528 -27.39 -40.09 13.82
CA LEU A 528 -28.02 -39.20 14.81
C LEU A 528 -28.72 -40.07 15.87
N THR A 529 -28.35 -39.95 17.15
CA THR A 529 -29.20 -39.80 18.37
C THR A 529 -28.60 -40.45 19.63
N GLU A 530 -28.75 -39.70 20.74
CA GLU A 530 -28.51 -40.04 22.16
C GLU A 530 -27.03 -40.12 22.56
N ILE A 531 -26.54 -39.29 23.49
CA ILE A 531 -26.81 -39.39 24.93
C ILE A 531 -26.64 -38.01 25.60
N TRP A 532 -27.71 -37.50 26.23
CA TRP A 532 -27.58 -36.64 27.40
C TRP A 532 -27.32 -37.54 28.62
N GLY A 533 -26.22 -37.31 29.34
CA GLY A 533 -26.01 -37.90 30.67
C GLY A 533 -24.57 -38.25 31.01
N GLY A 534 -23.79 -37.27 31.44
CA GLY A 534 -22.53 -37.45 32.18
C GLY A 534 -22.27 -36.21 33.05
N PRO A 535 -21.97 -36.36 34.36
CA PRO A 535 -21.86 -35.23 35.28
C PRO A 535 -20.50 -34.53 35.15
N ALA A 536 -20.54 -33.20 35.27
CA ALA A 536 -19.48 -32.29 35.68
C ALA A 536 -18.03 -32.82 35.60
N ALA A 537 -17.35 -32.47 34.50
CA ALA A 537 -15.97 -32.01 34.60
C ALA A 537 -16.04 -30.48 34.65
N ASP A 538 -16.24 -29.95 35.85
CA ASP A 538 -15.91 -28.57 36.18
C ASP A 538 -14.39 -28.38 35.98
N ASP A 539 -14.02 -27.17 35.57
CA ASP A 539 -12.71 -26.53 35.69
C ASP A 539 -11.67 -26.80 34.58
N ALA A 540 -11.92 -26.37 33.33
CA ALA A 540 -10.82 -26.00 32.40
C ALA A 540 -11.16 -25.12 31.17
N GLU A 541 -12.41 -24.79 30.84
CA GLU A 541 -12.72 -24.06 29.58
C GLU A 541 -13.69 -22.89 29.82
N ASP A 542 -13.14 -21.70 30.13
CA ASP A 542 -13.71 -20.36 29.81
C ASP A 542 -12.85 -19.23 30.46
N SER A 543 -11.53 -19.29 30.28
CA SER A 543 -10.68 -18.11 30.54
C SER A 543 -10.63 -17.30 29.26
N TRP A 544 -11.41 -16.23 29.18
CA TRP A 544 -11.22 -15.17 28.19
C TRP A 544 -10.60 -13.95 28.87
N PRO A 545 -9.50 -13.37 28.35
CA PRO A 545 -8.69 -13.80 27.20
C PRO A 545 -8.00 -15.15 27.41
N ALA A 546 -7.55 -15.79 26.33
CA ALA A 546 -6.82 -17.05 26.43
C ALA A 546 -5.54 -16.85 27.27
N PRO A 547 -5.02 -17.89 27.96
CA PRO A 547 -3.86 -17.75 28.84
C PRO A 547 -2.61 -17.18 28.17
N ASP A 548 -2.45 -17.42 26.87
CA ASP A 548 -1.31 -16.97 26.06
C ASP A 548 -1.57 -15.62 25.35
N ASP A 549 -2.76 -15.04 25.50
CA ASP A 549 -3.09 -13.74 24.92
C ASP A 549 -2.45 -12.59 25.70
N VAL A 550 -1.87 -11.63 24.98
CA VAL A 550 -1.36 -10.40 25.57
C VAL A 550 -2.44 -9.33 25.52
N VAL A 551 -2.97 -8.97 26.70
CA VAL A 551 -3.87 -7.83 26.85
C VAL A 551 -3.10 -6.53 26.70
N LEU A 552 -3.35 -5.80 25.62
CA LEU A 552 -2.62 -4.57 25.30
C LEU A 552 -3.14 -3.34 26.06
N GLY A 553 -4.44 -3.32 26.38
CA GLY A 553 -5.10 -2.30 27.20
C GLY A 553 -6.49 -1.90 26.69
N ASP A 554 -7.16 -1.02 27.43
CA ASP A 554 -8.47 -0.46 27.09
C ASP A 554 -8.36 0.61 25.99
N VAL A 555 -9.42 0.72 25.17
CA VAL A 555 -9.56 1.66 24.05
C VAL A 555 -10.73 2.61 24.34
N ASP A 556 -10.44 3.86 24.70
CA ASP A 556 -11.45 4.91 24.93
C ASP A 556 -10.97 6.33 24.54
N PRO A 557 -11.57 6.97 23.52
CA PRO A 557 -12.12 6.37 22.30
C PRO A 557 -11.01 5.95 21.31
N VAL A 558 -9.75 6.26 21.63
CA VAL A 558 -8.55 5.93 20.85
C VAL A 558 -7.44 5.51 21.81
N ALA A 559 -6.77 4.41 21.51
CA ALA A 559 -5.55 3.98 22.18
C ALA A 559 -4.41 3.89 21.16
N ILE A 560 -3.28 4.50 21.49
CA ILE A 560 -2.01 4.30 20.78
C ILE A 560 -1.14 3.45 21.68
N ILE A 561 -0.83 2.24 21.24
CA ILE A 561 -0.12 1.24 22.02
C ILE A 561 1.21 0.97 21.33
N ASP A 562 2.29 1.32 22.00
CA ASP A 562 3.62 0.92 21.55
C ASP A 562 3.82 -0.58 21.79
N LEU A 563 4.11 -1.32 20.72
CA LEU A 563 4.46 -2.73 20.80
C LEU A 563 5.95 -2.90 21.12
N ALA A 564 6.76 -1.85 20.97
CA ALA A 564 8.14 -1.86 21.42
C ALA A 564 8.21 -2.00 22.94
N GLY A 565 9.20 -2.76 23.43
CA GLY A 565 9.37 -3.01 24.87
C GLY A 565 8.35 -3.97 25.50
N ARG A 566 7.39 -4.51 24.73
CA ARG A 566 6.43 -5.53 25.20
C ARG A 566 6.99 -6.96 25.24
N GLY A 567 8.27 -7.14 24.89
CA GLY A 567 8.94 -8.45 24.90
C GLY A 567 8.42 -9.45 23.86
N LEU A 568 7.80 -8.95 22.79
CA LEU A 568 7.27 -9.78 21.71
C LEU A 568 8.39 -10.57 21.04
N GLN A 569 8.12 -11.85 20.76
CA GLN A 569 9.06 -12.76 20.09
C GLN A 569 8.80 -12.76 18.58
N VAL A 570 9.68 -13.40 17.82
CA VAL A 570 9.44 -13.69 16.40
C VAL A 570 8.18 -14.54 16.25
N GLY A 571 7.36 -14.21 15.25
CA GLY A 571 6.16 -14.97 14.94
C GLY A 571 5.04 -14.14 14.32
N SER A 572 3.97 -14.84 13.96
CA SER A 572 2.74 -14.28 13.44
C SER A 572 1.78 -13.96 14.59
N TYR A 573 1.18 -12.77 14.55
CA TYR A 573 0.25 -12.32 15.57
C TYR A 573 -1.06 -11.81 14.94
N ARG A 574 -2.15 -12.02 15.67
CA ARG A 574 -3.46 -11.44 15.40
C ARG A 574 -3.80 -10.44 16.48
N LEU A 575 -4.00 -9.20 16.07
CA LEU A 575 -4.58 -8.14 16.89
C LEU A 575 -6.10 -8.19 16.75
N SER A 576 -6.80 -8.06 17.87
CA SER A 576 -8.25 -8.02 17.90
C SER A 576 -8.79 -7.02 18.92
N LEU A 577 -9.88 -6.35 18.56
CA LEU A 577 -10.66 -5.49 19.46
C LEU A 577 -11.90 -6.22 19.95
N HIS A 578 -12.16 -6.20 21.25
CA HIS A 578 -13.32 -6.87 21.84
C HIS A 578 -14.07 -5.94 22.79
N GLU A 579 -15.39 -6.05 22.85
CA GLU A 579 -16.18 -5.41 23.92
C GLU A 579 -15.96 -6.18 25.23
N THR A 580 -15.72 -5.44 26.32
CA THR A 580 -15.44 -6.03 27.64
C THR A 580 -16.68 -6.65 28.32
N GLY A 581 -17.90 -6.40 27.82
CA GLY A 581 -19.16 -6.81 28.44
C GLY A 581 -20.14 -7.63 27.56
N GLY A 582 -19.72 -8.09 26.37
CA GLY A 582 -20.56 -8.83 25.40
C GLY A 582 -20.08 -10.27 25.15
N ASP A 583 -20.56 -10.91 24.06
CA ASP A 583 -20.19 -12.29 23.65
C ASP A 583 -18.70 -12.44 23.23
N HIS A 584 -17.84 -11.48 23.58
CA HIS A 584 -16.41 -11.42 23.26
C HIS A 584 -16.08 -11.60 21.76
N ALA A 585 -17.02 -11.35 20.86
CA ALA A 585 -16.77 -11.34 19.43
C ALA A 585 -15.83 -10.18 19.05
N ALA A 586 -14.87 -10.46 18.16
CA ALA A 586 -13.93 -9.44 17.70
C ALA A 586 -14.67 -8.39 16.84
N LEU A 587 -14.60 -7.12 17.24
CA LEU A 587 -15.12 -5.98 16.50
C LEU A 587 -14.26 -5.63 15.28
N ALA A 588 -12.94 -5.83 15.40
CA ALA A 588 -11.97 -5.62 14.34
C ALA A 588 -10.77 -6.53 14.57
N THR A 589 -10.14 -6.98 13.48
CA THR A 589 -8.92 -7.80 13.54
C THR A 589 -7.89 -7.33 12.54
N LEU A 590 -6.61 -7.42 12.90
CA LEU A 590 -5.48 -7.11 12.02
C LEU A 590 -4.35 -8.12 12.28
N SER A 591 -3.61 -8.50 11.24
CA SER A 591 -2.47 -9.41 11.37
C SER A 591 -1.15 -8.69 11.21
N LEU A 592 -0.14 -9.11 11.96
CA LEU A 592 1.24 -8.67 11.81
C LEU A 592 2.20 -9.83 12.02
N THR A 593 3.36 -9.76 11.39
CA THR A 593 4.44 -10.73 11.56
C THR A 593 5.69 -10.00 12.02
N LEU A 594 6.29 -10.47 13.11
CA LEU A 594 7.58 -10.00 13.57
C LEU A 594 8.66 -10.99 13.13
N LEU A 595 9.65 -10.49 12.42
CA LEU A 595 10.75 -11.28 11.88
C LEU A 595 12.08 -10.82 12.48
N GLU A 596 13.04 -11.74 12.52
CA GLU A 596 14.43 -11.45 12.85
C GLU A 596 15.35 -12.12 11.84
N PRO A 597 16.64 -11.77 11.82
CA PRO A 597 17.60 -12.45 10.95
C PRO A 597 17.62 -13.95 11.15
N GLN A 598 17.15 -14.69 10.14
CA GLN A 598 17.26 -16.14 10.06
C GLN A 598 18.46 -16.52 9.19
N PRO A 599 19.09 -17.69 9.44
CA PRO A 599 20.20 -18.16 8.63
C PRO A 599 19.85 -18.09 7.14
N PRO A 600 20.74 -17.55 6.29
CA PRO A 600 20.44 -17.38 4.88
C PRO A 600 20.19 -18.76 4.25
N ALA A 601 18.97 -18.98 3.75
CA ALA A 601 18.69 -20.13 2.88
C ALA A 601 19.57 -20.05 1.63
N ASP A 602 19.93 -21.20 1.05
CA ASP A 602 20.74 -21.27 -0.18
C ASP A 602 19.95 -20.65 -1.35
N LYS A 603 20.19 -19.36 -1.61
CA LYS A 603 19.41 -18.55 -2.57
C LYS A 603 20.13 -18.51 -3.91
N THR A 604 19.40 -18.83 -4.98
CA THR A 604 19.91 -18.82 -6.37
C THR A 604 20.30 -17.43 -6.91
N ASN A 605 20.09 -16.36 -6.13
CA ASN A 605 20.24 -14.96 -6.56
C ASN A 605 21.34 -14.17 -5.84
N ASP A 606 22.23 -14.83 -5.08
CA ASP A 606 23.33 -14.16 -4.39
C ASP A 606 24.22 -13.36 -5.35
N CYS A 607 24.58 -12.15 -4.94
CA CYS A 607 25.51 -11.31 -5.68
C CYS A 607 26.95 -11.72 -5.32
N ALA A 608 27.79 -11.93 -6.33
CA ALA A 608 29.23 -12.11 -6.14
C ALA A 608 30.02 -11.34 -7.19
N TYR A 609 31.23 -10.90 -6.84
CA TYR A 609 32.13 -10.25 -7.80
C TYR A 609 32.82 -11.31 -8.66
N PRO A 610 32.56 -11.36 -9.97
CA PRO A 610 33.03 -12.43 -10.84
C PRO A 610 34.54 -12.42 -10.98
N LEU A 611 35.17 -13.59 -10.90
CA LEU A 611 36.59 -13.77 -11.19
C LEU A 611 36.80 -14.31 -12.62
N PRO A 612 37.83 -13.85 -13.35
CA PRO A 612 38.74 -12.76 -13.00
C PRO A 612 38.05 -11.38 -13.01
N LEU A 613 38.48 -10.48 -12.12
CA LEU A 613 37.92 -9.14 -12.00
C LEU A 613 38.20 -8.32 -13.28
N ARG A 614 37.13 -7.88 -13.95
CA ARG A 614 37.18 -7.14 -15.22
C ARG A 614 36.10 -6.06 -15.28
N GLY A 615 36.41 -4.93 -15.91
CA GLY A 615 35.44 -3.86 -16.17
C GLY A 615 34.71 -3.39 -14.89
N ALA A 616 33.38 -3.34 -14.95
CA ALA A 616 32.55 -2.99 -13.79
C ALA A 616 32.61 -4.03 -12.64
N GLY A 617 33.16 -5.22 -12.88
CA GLY A 617 33.30 -6.29 -11.89
C GLY A 617 34.23 -5.97 -10.72
N VAL A 618 34.89 -4.80 -10.69
CA VAL A 618 35.65 -4.31 -9.52
C VAL A 618 34.81 -3.42 -8.59
N VAL A 619 33.71 -2.88 -9.12
CA VAL A 619 32.84 -1.92 -8.40
C VAL A 619 31.41 -2.43 -8.26
N GLY A 620 31.06 -3.53 -8.91
CA GLY A 620 29.75 -4.15 -8.82
C GLY A 620 29.82 -5.66 -8.93
N ALA A 621 29.11 -6.33 -8.04
CA ALA A 621 28.86 -7.76 -8.10
C ALA A 621 27.91 -8.10 -9.26
N GLN A 622 27.70 -9.39 -9.50
CA GLN A 622 26.68 -9.90 -10.40
C GLN A 622 25.83 -10.99 -9.73
N PRO A 623 24.50 -10.98 -9.93
CA PRO A 623 23.63 -12.01 -9.37
C PRO A 623 23.97 -13.39 -9.96
N GLY A 624 24.01 -14.42 -9.12
CA GLY A 624 24.28 -15.80 -9.52
C GLY A 624 25.71 -16.07 -9.95
N SER A 625 26.63 -15.11 -9.82
CA SER A 625 28.04 -15.32 -10.13
C SER A 625 28.74 -16.12 -9.04
N GLN A 626 29.80 -16.84 -9.44
CA GLN A 626 30.77 -17.42 -8.53
C GLN A 626 31.99 -16.51 -8.48
N GLY A 627 32.46 -16.18 -7.27
CA GLY A 627 33.50 -15.18 -7.09
C GLY A 627 33.61 -14.68 -5.66
N ILE A 628 34.04 -13.44 -5.47
CA ILE A 628 34.21 -12.84 -4.14
C ILE A 628 32.84 -12.48 -3.56
N ARG A 629 32.57 -12.90 -2.32
CA ARG A 629 31.34 -12.59 -1.55
C ARG A 629 31.72 -12.04 -0.19
N GLY A 630 31.40 -10.78 0.08
CA GLY A 630 31.91 -10.06 1.26
C GLY A 630 33.42 -10.23 1.42
N ALA A 631 33.84 -10.87 2.51
CA ALA A 631 35.24 -11.16 2.84
C ALA A 631 35.73 -12.53 2.34
N VAL A 632 34.82 -13.38 1.83
CA VAL A 632 35.16 -14.69 1.26
C VAL A 632 35.74 -14.50 -0.13
N ILE A 633 37.02 -14.85 -0.27
CA ILE A 633 37.78 -14.70 -1.51
C ILE A 633 38.19 -16.10 -2.00
N PRO A 634 37.71 -16.57 -3.18
CA PRO A 634 38.09 -17.86 -3.72
C PRO A 634 39.61 -18.01 -3.87
N THR A 635 40.14 -19.18 -3.51
CA THR A 635 41.57 -19.49 -3.40
C THR A 635 42.39 -19.18 -4.64
N ALA A 636 43.47 -18.43 -4.45
CA ALA A 636 44.71 -18.55 -5.21
C ALA A 636 45.86 -18.51 -4.20
N GLU A 637 46.80 -19.45 -4.29
CA GLU A 637 48.10 -19.34 -3.61
C GLU A 637 48.76 -18.02 -4.05
N ILE A 638 49.30 -17.26 -3.09
CA ILE A 638 49.93 -15.95 -3.36
C ILE A 638 51.42 -16.11 -3.18
N GLU A 639 52.20 -15.81 -4.22
CA GLU A 639 53.62 -15.46 -4.07
C GLU A 639 53.71 -14.12 -3.31
N GLU A 640 54.54 -14.07 -2.27
CA GLU A 640 54.78 -12.85 -1.50
C GLU A 640 55.07 -11.68 -2.45
N PRO A 641 54.30 -10.57 -2.39
CA PRO A 641 54.70 -9.37 -3.11
C PRO A 641 56.04 -8.91 -2.54
N GLU A 642 57.07 -8.78 -3.39
CA GLU A 642 58.38 -8.25 -2.98
C GLU A 642 58.18 -6.99 -2.14
N ALA A 643 58.84 -6.94 -0.98
CA ALA A 643 58.91 -5.75 -0.14
C ALA A 643 59.58 -4.62 -0.94
N LEU A 644 58.78 -3.82 -1.64
CA LEU A 644 59.26 -2.59 -2.25
C LEU A 644 59.29 -1.50 -1.21
N GLU A 645 60.45 -0.84 -1.10
CA GLU A 645 60.54 0.43 -0.40
C GLU A 645 59.56 1.43 -1.05
N LEU A 646 58.73 2.08 -0.24
CA LEU A 646 58.06 3.31 -0.66
C LEU A 646 59.18 4.29 -1.03
N GLY A 647 59.49 4.41 -2.33
CA GLY A 647 60.26 5.55 -2.81
C GLY A 647 59.56 6.85 -2.38
N SER A 648 60.26 7.97 -2.48
CA SER A 648 59.80 9.34 -2.14
C SER A 648 58.61 9.86 -2.99
N GLN A 649 57.71 8.98 -3.44
CA GLN A 649 56.60 9.20 -4.37
C GLN A 649 55.25 9.44 -3.67
N LEU A 650 55.10 9.03 -2.40
CA LEU A 650 53.93 9.39 -1.59
C LEU A 650 54.31 10.59 -0.71
N ALA A 651 53.52 11.65 -0.78
CA ALA A 651 53.74 12.84 0.04
C ALA A 651 53.55 12.50 1.52
N ASP A 652 54.51 12.89 2.35
CA ASP A 652 54.44 12.74 3.81
C ASP A 652 53.32 13.65 4.32
N TRP A 653 52.26 13.04 4.88
CA TRP A 653 51.05 13.74 5.28
C TRP A 653 51.17 14.20 6.74
N SER A 654 51.03 15.51 6.97
CA SER A 654 50.96 16.09 8.33
C SER A 654 49.52 16.52 8.65
N PRO A 655 48.95 16.18 9.82
CA PRO A 655 47.53 16.37 10.12
C PRO A 655 47.04 17.84 10.21
N ASP A 656 47.93 18.84 10.20
CA ASP A 656 47.64 20.21 10.66
C ASP A 656 47.47 21.28 9.56
N ALA A 657 47.46 20.92 8.27
CA ALA A 657 47.30 21.90 7.20
C ALA A 657 45.82 22.15 6.84
N ALA A 658 45.12 22.93 7.66
CA ALA A 658 43.77 23.40 7.36
C ALA A 658 43.80 24.66 6.45
N GLU A 659 43.52 24.48 5.15
CA GLU A 659 43.00 25.57 4.32
C GLU A 659 41.46 25.49 4.28
N VAL A 660 40.83 26.42 4.99
CA VAL A 660 39.37 26.57 5.01
C VAL A 660 38.99 27.50 3.87
N ASP A 661 38.59 26.93 2.73
CA ASP A 661 37.99 27.70 1.64
C ASP A 661 36.46 27.70 1.78
N GLU A 662 35.93 28.83 2.25
CA GLU A 662 34.50 29.16 2.17
C GLU A 662 34.05 29.14 0.71
N VAL A 663 33.04 28.34 0.37
CA VAL A 663 32.32 28.46 -0.91
C VAL A 663 30.84 28.70 -0.69
N THR A 664 30.44 29.85 -1.20
CA THR A 664 29.12 30.44 -1.24
C THR A 664 28.27 29.90 -2.40
N ALA A 665 26.96 30.09 -2.22
CA ALA A 665 25.90 30.26 -3.21
C ALA A 665 25.43 29.03 -4.03
N TYR A 666 24.26 28.51 -3.62
CA TYR A 666 23.37 27.77 -4.50
C TYR A 666 22.66 28.73 -5.45
N VAL A 667 22.61 28.34 -6.72
CA VAL A 667 21.82 28.97 -7.79
C VAL A 667 20.34 28.77 -7.51
N ASP A 668 19.60 29.87 -7.45
CA ASP A 668 18.14 29.91 -7.36
C ASP A 668 17.50 29.26 -8.59
N ALA A 669 16.55 28.34 -8.35
CA ALA A 669 15.62 27.86 -9.36
C ALA A 669 14.59 28.96 -9.61
N GLY A 670 14.35 29.26 -10.89
CA GLY A 670 13.52 30.37 -11.33
C GLY A 670 12.15 30.44 -10.67
N GLU A 671 11.78 31.66 -10.26
CA GLU A 671 10.44 32.04 -9.84
C GLU A 671 9.43 31.69 -10.93
N GLU A 672 8.44 30.87 -10.61
CA GLU A 672 7.20 30.81 -11.38
C GLU A 672 6.46 32.16 -11.26
N PRO A 673 5.94 32.72 -12.35
CA PRO A 673 5.17 33.97 -12.29
C PRO A 673 3.89 33.76 -11.48
N ALA A 674 3.66 34.68 -10.54
CA ALA A 674 2.47 34.74 -9.69
C ALA A 674 1.17 34.52 -10.50
N ALA A 675 0.38 33.53 -10.07
CA ALA A 675 -0.86 33.16 -10.72
C ALA A 675 -1.97 34.19 -10.47
N ASP A 676 -2.10 35.16 -11.37
CA ASP A 676 -3.29 35.99 -11.50
C ASP A 676 -4.43 35.11 -12.07
N GLY A 677 -5.19 34.44 -11.19
CA GLY A 677 -6.28 33.56 -11.62
C GLY A 677 -6.79 32.51 -10.64
N ALA A 678 -6.53 32.60 -9.34
CA ALA A 678 -7.20 31.72 -8.38
C ALA A 678 -8.72 32.00 -8.39
N ALA A 679 -9.53 30.96 -8.61
CA ALA A 679 -10.99 31.06 -8.58
C ALA A 679 -11.45 31.64 -7.22
N ARG A 680 -12.25 32.72 -7.24
CA ARG A 680 -12.86 33.37 -6.05
C ARG A 680 -13.49 32.40 -5.04
N CYS A 681 -13.90 31.21 -5.51
CA CYS A 681 -14.43 30.12 -4.70
C CYS A 681 -13.42 29.58 -3.68
N MET A 682 -12.12 29.54 -4.00
CA MET A 682 -11.09 28.98 -3.10
C MET A 682 -10.76 29.90 -1.93
N SER A 683 -10.86 31.22 -2.13
CA SER A 683 -10.61 32.21 -1.07
C SER A 683 -11.80 32.47 -0.16
N THR A 684 -13.03 32.24 -0.64
CA THR A 684 -14.27 32.59 0.08
C THR A 684 -15.15 31.39 0.44
N GLY A 685 -14.94 30.22 -0.15
CA GLY A 685 -15.85 29.08 -0.07
C GLY A 685 -17.18 29.27 -0.81
N ALA A 686 -17.40 30.42 -1.48
CA ALA A 686 -18.65 30.74 -2.16
C ALA A 686 -18.59 30.39 -3.65
N HIS A 687 -19.58 29.63 -4.13
CA HIS A 687 -19.72 29.24 -5.54
C HIS A 687 -20.76 30.10 -6.26
N LEU A 688 -20.42 30.57 -7.47
CA LEU A 688 -21.35 31.29 -8.34
C LEU A 688 -21.96 30.34 -9.37
N PHE A 689 -23.26 30.08 -9.26
CA PHE A 689 -24.07 29.33 -10.22
C PHE A 689 -25.03 30.29 -10.92
N ARG A 690 -25.03 30.34 -12.25
CA ARG A 690 -26.01 31.14 -13.01
C ARG A 690 -27.20 30.26 -13.35
N LEU A 691 -28.27 30.39 -12.59
CA LEU A 691 -29.49 29.63 -12.84
C LEU A 691 -30.26 30.26 -14.04
N PRO A 692 -30.76 29.47 -15.01
CA PRO A 692 -31.66 29.93 -16.06
C PRO A 692 -32.95 30.50 -15.48
N ARG A 693 -33.60 31.39 -16.23
CA ARG A 693 -34.89 31.94 -15.80
C ARG A 693 -35.97 30.87 -15.86
N THR A 694 -36.97 30.96 -15.00
CA THR A 694 -38.04 29.94 -14.88
C THR A 694 -38.84 29.72 -16.16
N ASP A 695 -38.85 30.67 -17.08
CA ASP A 695 -39.45 30.60 -18.42
C ASP A 695 -38.57 29.90 -19.48
N GLU A 696 -37.27 29.74 -19.20
CA GLU A 696 -36.30 29.05 -20.06
C GLU A 696 -36.22 27.54 -19.77
N ILE A 697 -36.85 27.08 -18.68
CA ILE A 697 -36.84 25.67 -18.24
C ILE A 697 -38.00 24.91 -18.90
N PRO A 698 -37.75 23.79 -19.63
CA PRO A 698 -38.81 23.00 -20.26
C PRO A 698 -39.87 22.51 -19.26
N LYS A 699 -41.15 22.59 -19.66
CA LYS A 699 -42.28 22.10 -18.84
C LYS A 699 -42.11 20.60 -18.55
N GLY A 700 -42.06 20.23 -17.27
CA GLY A 700 -41.96 18.83 -16.81
C GLY A 700 -40.63 18.47 -16.15
N VAL A 701 -39.60 19.33 -16.25
CA VAL A 701 -38.29 19.13 -15.60
C VAL A 701 -38.40 19.42 -14.10
N ARG A 702 -38.05 18.46 -13.24
CA ARG A 702 -38.10 18.60 -11.77
C ARG A 702 -36.82 19.21 -11.18
N GLU A 703 -35.69 19.00 -11.85
CA GLU A 703 -34.36 19.47 -11.42
C GLU A 703 -33.51 19.82 -12.65
N TYR A 704 -32.59 20.76 -12.52
CA TYR A 704 -31.62 21.11 -13.55
C TYR A 704 -30.23 21.30 -12.94
N GLY A 705 -29.20 20.87 -13.65
CA GLY A 705 -27.80 20.97 -13.22
C GLY A 705 -27.14 22.24 -13.74
N GLU A 706 -26.39 22.94 -12.88
CA GLU A 706 -25.58 24.10 -13.26
C GLU A 706 -24.13 23.93 -12.83
N VAL A 707 -23.22 24.54 -13.61
CA VAL A 707 -21.77 24.52 -13.36
C VAL A 707 -21.34 25.85 -12.77
N CYS A 708 -20.53 25.81 -11.72
CA CYS A 708 -19.95 27.02 -11.14
C CYS A 708 -18.96 27.66 -12.12
N GLU A 709 -19.17 28.95 -12.40
CA GLU A 709 -18.43 29.71 -13.43
C GLU A 709 -16.91 29.78 -13.16
N TYR A 710 -16.50 29.69 -11.90
CA TYR A 710 -15.10 29.85 -11.51
C TYR A 710 -14.35 28.53 -11.28
N CYS A 711 -14.95 27.55 -10.60
CA CYS A 711 -14.25 26.30 -10.22
C CYS A 711 -14.71 25.07 -11.01
N GLY A 712 -15.80 25.17 -11.78
CA GLY A 712 -16.35 24.04 -12.54
C GLY A 712 -17.17 23.04 -11.71
N LEU A 713 -17.50 23.34 -10.45
CA LEU A 713 -18.34 22.48 -9.61
C LEU A 713 -19.75 22.36 -10.21
N GLU A 714 -20.24 21.14 -10.42
CA GLU A 714 -21.62 20.87 -10.87
C GLU A 714 -22.54 20.73 -9.66
N LYS A 715 -23.72 21.35 -9.72
CA LYS A 715 -24.76 21.22 -8.69
C LYS A 715 -26.15 21.21 -9.31
N THR A 716 -27.02 20.30 -8.85
CA THR A 716 -28.42 20.22 -9.26
C THR A 716 -29.30 21.11 -8.37
N PHE A 717 -30.28 21.78 -9.00
CA PHE A 717 -31.21 22.69 -8.36
C PHE A 717 -32.66 22.30 -8.71
N PRO A 718 -33.60 22.34 -7.75
CA PRO A 718 -35.00 22.05 -8.01
C PRO A 718 -35.69 23.20 -8.76
N THR A 719 -36.60 22.89 -9.68
CA THR A 719 -37.33 23.88 -10.48
C THR A 719 -38.38 24.69 -9.71
N ARG A 720 -38.77 24.23 -8.52
CA ARG A 720 -39.62 24.97 -7.57
C ARG A 720 -39.05 24.87 -6.16
N PRO A 721 -38.31 25.88 -5.68
CA PRO A 721 -37.90 25.91 -4.28
C PRO A 721 -39.15 25.96 -3.38
N ARG A 722 -39.32 24.97 -2.49
CA ARG A 722 -40.37 25.04 -1.46
C ARG A 722 -40.08 26.24 -0.55
N PRO A 723 -41.07 27.10 -0.24
CA PRO A 723 -40.86 28.19 0.70
C PRO A 723 -40.52 27.60 2.08
N ARG A 724 -39.30 27.85 2.55
CA ARG A 724 -38.90 27.52 3.92
C ARG A 724 -39.70 28.39 4.88
N THR A 725 -40.68 27.83 5.58
CA THR A 725 -41.09 28.37 6.88
C THR A 725 -39.88 28.29 7.79
N ALA A 726 -39.39 29.43 8.24
CA ALA A 726 -38.29 29.53 9.19
C ALA A 726 -38.73 28.94 10.54
N SER A 727 -38.62 27.63 10.72
CA SER A 727 -38.51 27.06 12.05
C SER A 727 -37.07 27.30 12.50
N GLN A 728 -36.89 28.33 13.33
CA GLN A 728 -35.77 28.36 14.27
C GLN A 728 -35.97 27.23 15.27
N THR A 729 -35.73 25.99 14.85
CA THR A 729 -35.41 24.92 15.79
C THR A 729 -33.97 25.19 16.17
N SER A 730 -33.81 25.88 17.30
CA SER A 730 -32.58 25.78 18.06
C SER A 730 -32.22 24.30 18.13
N LEU A 731 -30.99 23.98 17.71
CA LEU A 731 -30.35 22.70 17.96
C LEU A 731 -30.32 22.52 19.48
N ARG A 732 -31.43 22.06 20.07
CA ARG A 732 -31.41 21.44 21.38
C ARG A 732 -30.60 20.18 21.18
N GLY A 733 -29.36 20.24 21.63
CA GLY A 733 -28.38 19.18 21.49
C GLY A 733 -28.98 17.86 21.94
N SER A 734 -28.95 16.87 21.06
CA SER A 734 -28.55 15.56 21.55
C SER A 734 -27.14 15.78 22.11
N ARG A 735 -26.93 15.36 23.35
CA ARG A 735 -25.60 15.12 23.86
C ARG A 735 -24.95 14.12 22.90
N LEU A 736 -24.25 14.62 21.86
CA LEU A 736 -22.99 13.97 21.52
C LEU A 736 -22.28 13.90 22.85
N VAL A 737 -22.00 12.69 23.33
CA VAL A 737 -21.11 12.49 24.46
C VAL A 737 -19.95 13.44 24.20
N GLY A 738 -19.81 14.46 25.07
CA GLY A 738 -18.79 15.47 24.87
C GLY A 738 -17.50 14.72 24.73
N ALA A 739 -16.78 14.90 23.62
CA ALA A 739 -15.47 14.30 23.44
C ALA A 739 -14.67 14.69 24.67
N THR A 740 -14.49 13.74 25.58
CA THR A 740 -13.62 13.91 26.72
C THR A 740 -12.26 14.15 26.10
N ALA A 741 -11.63 15.29 26.41
CA ALA A 741 -10.27 15.54 25.98
C ALA A 741 -9.44 14.30 26.35
N VAL A 742 -8.91 13.60 25.35
CA VAL A 742 -8.13 12.38 25.56
C VAL A 742 -6.95 12.77 26.43
N SER A 743 -6.92 12.27 27.67
CA SER A 743 -5.89 12.62 28.62
C SER A 743 -4.58 11.92 28.26
N GLY A 744 -3.56 12.70 27.91
CA GLY A 744 -2.15 12.31 28.01
C GLY A 744 -1.62 11.30 26.98
N LEU A 745 -2.06 11.35 25.71
CA LEU A 745 -1.37 10.60 24.66
C LEU A 745 0.10 11.05 24.58
N PRO A 746 1.06 10.11 24.49
CA PRO A 746 2.48 10.46 24.41
C PRO A 746 2.72 11.32 23.16
N SER A 747 3.54 12.36 23.29
CA SER A 747 4.06 13.09 22.12
C SER A 747 4.76 12.12 21.19
N ARG A 748 4.63 12.32 19.87
CA ARG A 748 5.38 11.51 18.90
C ARG A 748 6.88 11.69 19.17
N GLU A 749 7.61 10.59 19.33
CA GLU A 749 9.07 10.63 19.46
C GLU A 749 9.65 11.30 18.21
N ASP A 750 10.68 12.13 18.42
CA ASP A 750 11.40 12.75 17.32
C ASP A 750 12.29 11.70 16.66
N GLU A 751 12.18 11.58 15.33
CA GLU A 751 13.03 10.68 14.54
C GLU A 751 14.50 11.05 14.77
N ALA A 752 15.31 10.05 15.12
CA ALA A 752 16.75 10.23 15.29
C ALA A 752 17.39 10.77 14.01
N ASP A 753 18.36 11.67 14.15
CA ASP A 753 19.03 12.27 13.00
C ASP A 753 20.06 11.30 12.39
N GLY A 754 19.63 10.54 11.36
CA GLY A 754 20.52 9.71 10.52
C GLY A 754 20.10 8.24 10.44
N CYS A 755 20.78 7.48 9.58
CA CYS A 755 20.55 6.04 9.43
C CYS A 755 21.21 5.27 10.60
N ASP A 756 20.42 4.61 11.44
CA ASP A 756 20.92 3.56 12.33
C ASP A 756 21.35 2.35 11.49
N PHE A 757 22.65 2.24 11.26
CA PHE A 757 23.20 1.19 10.42
C PHE A 757 23.08 -0.20 11.05
N ASP A 758 22.99 -0.32 12.38
CA ASP A 758 22.86 -1.61 13.01
C ASP A 758 21.46 -2.18 12.81
N LEU A 759 20.45 -1.34 13.01
CA LEU A 759 19.05 -1.68 12.73
C LEU A 759 18.82 -1.93 11.23
N LEU A 760 19.41 -1.10 10.34
CA LEU A 760 19.39 -1.34 8.89
C LEU A 760 20.00 -2.70 8.55
N LEU A 761 21.18 -3.03 9.10
CA LEU A 761 21.85 -4.29 8.81
C LEU A 761 21.07 -5.49 9.37
N SER A 762 20.39 -5.37 10.51
CA SER A 762 19.44 -6.37 11.01
C SER A 762 18.29 -6.60 10.01
N ALA A 763 17.69 -5.53 9.48
CA ALA A 763 16.64 -5.65 8.45
C ALA A 763 17.18 -6.30 7.16
N LEU A 764 18.36 -5.89 6.71
CA LEU A 764 19.01 -6.48 5.53
C LEU A 764 19.33 -7.96 5.74
N CYS A 765 19.81 -8.38 6.93
CA CYS A 765 20.07 -9.78 7.26
C CYS A 765 18.78 -10.61 7.36
N THR A 766 17.66 -10.00 7.75
CA THR A 766 16.34 -10.63 7.75
C THR A 766 15.83 -10.91 6.33
N VAL A 767 15.99 -9.93 5.44
CA VAL A 767 15.58 -10.06 4.03
C VAL A 767 16.57 -10.92 3.23
N GLY A 768 17.86 -10.83 3.54
CA GLY A 768 18.97 -11.55 2.93
C GLY A 768 19.39 -11.06 1.54
N SER A 769 18.45 -10.78 0.64
CA SER A 769 18.73 -10.32 -0.73
C SER A 769 17.52 -9.67 -1.37
N GLY A 770 17.72 -8.77 -2.34
CA GLY A 770 16.60 -8.16 -3.05
C GLY A 770 16.98 -7.28 -4.24
N SER A 771 15.97 -6.57 -4.75
CA SER A 771 16.18 -5.55 -5.79
C SER A 771 16.74 -4.26 -5.18
N TRP A 772 17.36 -3.41 -5.99
CA TRP A 772 17.80 -2.09 -5.51
C TRP A 772 16.64 -1.26 -4.95
N ARG A 773 15.42 -1.41 -5.49
CA ARG A 773 14.23 -0.72 -4.98
C ARG A 773 13.89 -1.14 -3.55
N SER A 774 14.02 -2.41 -3.19
CA SER A 774 13.76 -2.86 -1.81
C SER A 774 14.84 -2.37 -0.84
N PHE A 775 16.10 -2.23 -1.30
CA PHE A 775 17.15 -1.59 -0.52
C PHE A 775 16.87 -0.11 -0.28
N GLU A 776 16.52 0.64 -1.34
CA GLU A 776 16.14 2.05 -1.22
C GLU A 776 14.95 2.24 -0.29
N GLN A 777 13.95 1.35 -0.33
CA GLN A 777 12.80 1.41 0.57
C GLN A 777 13.23 1.30 2.04
N LEU A 778 14.03 0.28 2.39
CA LEU A 778 14.55 0.09 3.75
C LEU A 778 15.35 1.30 4.25
N VAL A 779 16.27 1.82 3.43
CA VAL A 779 17.08 2.98 3.82
C VAL A 779 16.22 4.24 3.96
N ASN A 780 15.27 4.47 3.05
CA ASN A 780 14.40 5.65 3.09
C ASN A 780 13.43 5.65 4.28
N GLU A 781 13.21 4.52 4.95
CA GLU A 781 12.45 4.50 6.22
C GLU A 781 13.20 5.22 7.34
N MET A 782 14.54 5.28 7.24
CA MET A 782 15.43 5.76 8.29
C MET A 782 16.11 7.08 7.90
N ASP A 783 16.50 7.22 6.63
CA ASP A 783 17.13 8.41 6.07
C ASP A 783 16.63 8.68 4.63
N ASP A 784 15.88 9.76 4.48
CA ASP A 784 15.25 10.15 3.21
C ASP A 784 16.13 11.04 2.30
N GLN A 785 17.42 11.20 2.64
CA GLN A 785 18.38 11.91 1.79
C GLN A 785 18.57 11.20 0.44
N PRO A 786 18.63 11.92 -0.69
CA PRO A 786 18.78 11.32 -2.02
C PRO A 786 20.04 10.46 -2.23
N TRP A 787 21.07 10.64 -1.39
CA TRP A 787 22.30 9.87 -1.44
C TRP A 787 22.39 8.80 -0.34
N ALA A 788 21.44 8.73 0.60
CA ALA A 788 21.50 7.84 1.76
C ALA A 788 21.67 6.38 1.33
N ALA A 789 20.83 5.90 0.41
CA ALA A 789 20.93 4.52 -0.09
C ALA A 789 22.29 4.23 -0.75
N SER A 790 22.79 5.14 -1.59
CA SER A 790 24.10 4.95 -2.22
C SER A 790 25.25 4.97 -1.22
N HIS A 791 25.17 5.81 -0.19
CA HIS A 791 26.16 5.89 0.88
C HIS A 791 26.11 4.65 1.78
N ALA A 792 24.92 4.23 2.21
CA ALA A 792 24.74 3.04 3.05
C ALA A 792 25.24 1.77 2.34
N ALA A 793 24.89 1.63 1.06
CA ALA A 793 25.39 0.55 0.22
C ALA A 793 26.92 0.56 0.12
N GLN A 794 27.53 1.74 -0.07
CA GLN A 794 28.99 1.86 -0.12
C GLN A 794 29.63 1.40 1.19
N VAL A 795 29.17 1.91 2.34
CA VAL A 795 29.73 1.58 3.66
C VAL A 795 29.60 0.08 3.96
N LEU A 796 28.41 -0.50 3.77
CA LEU A 796 28.18 -1.93 4.03
C LEU A 796 28.92 -2.84 3.04
N THR A 797 29.14 -2.38 1.80
CA THR A 797 29.95 -3.09 0.81
C THR A 797 31.43 -3.06 1.18
N ALA A 798 31.94 -1.93 1.65
CA ALA A 798 33.33 -1.80 2.08
C ALA A 798 33.62 -2.65 3.33
N LEU A 799 32.69 -2.69 4.29
CA LEU A 799 32.74 -3.53 5.50
C LEU A 799 32.50 -5.03 5.22
N ALA A 800 32.28 -5.42 3.96
CA ALA A 800 32.01 -6.80 3.57
C ALA A 800 30.74 -7.41 4.20
N HIS A 801 29.76 -6.60 4.61
CA HIS A 801 28.43 -7.06 5.03
C HIS A 801 27.47 -7.27 3.85
N LEU A 802 27.66 -6.51 2.78
CA LEU A 802 26.73 -6.45 1.63
C LEU A 802 27.51 -6.54 0.32
N ASP A 803 26.90 -7.13 -0.70
CA ASP A 803 27.35 -7.07 -2.08
C ASP A 803 26.24 -6.48 -2.97
N VAL A 804 26.61 -5.53 -3.84
CA VAL A 804 25.65 -4.81 -4.70
C VAL A 804 25.96 -5.08 -6.15
N ALA A 805 24.95 -5.53 -6.88
CA ALA A 805 25.02 -5.73 -8.31
C ALA A 805 24.62 -4.49 -9.10
N TYR A 806 25.30 -4.26 -10.22
CA TYR A 806 25.07 -3.12 -11.09
C TYR A 806 24.67 -3.58 -12.49
N ASP A 807 23.70 -2.89 -13.09
CA ASP A 807 23.33 -3.08 -14.48
C ASP A 807 24.48 -2.63 -15.39
N ALA A 808 25.02 -3.58 -16.15
CA ALA A 808 26.20 -3.38 -16.99
C ALA A 808 26.02 -2.27 -18.04
N ARG A 809 24.79 -1.97 -18.47
CA ARG A 809 24.52 -0.95 -19.50
C ARG A 809 24.39 0.45 -18.90
N THR A 810 23.82 0.56 -17.71
CA THR A 810 23.49 1.84 -17.07
C THR A 810 24.48 2.25 -15.99
N ALA A 811 25.30 1.30 -15.50
CA ALA A 811 26.17 1.42 -14.34
C ALA A 811 25.41 1.83 -13.06
N ARG A 812 24.16 1.37 -12.94
CA ARG A 812 23.31 1.64 -11.77
C ARG A 812 23.10 0.39 -10.95
N PRO A 813 23.00 0.51 -9.62
CA PRO A 813 22.60 -0.60 -8.78
C PRO A 813 21.28 -1.21 -9.24
N CYS A 814 21.17 -2.54 -9.24
CA CYS A 814 19.96 -3.25 -9.65
C CYS A 814 19.52 -4.32 -8.65
N ALA A 815 20.46 -4.95 -7.95
CA ALA A 815 20.20 -5.97 -6.94
C ALA A 815 21.26 -5.92 -5.83
N TRP A 816 20.98 -6.60 -4.72
CA TRP A 816 21.88 -6.71 -3.58
C TRP A 816 21.69 -8.05 -2.86
N SER A 817 22.72 -8.51 -2.15
CA SER A 817 22.65 -9.62 -1.20
C SER A 817 23.56 -9.38 -0.01
N VAL A 818 23.16 -9.86 1.16
CA VAL A 818 24.02 -9.94 2.35
C VAL A 818 25.10 -10.99 2.09
N ALA A 819 26.33 -10.66 2.46
CA ALA A 819 27.46 -11.59 2.36
C ALA A 819 27.36 -12.68 3.44
N PRO A 820 27.95 -13.87 3.25
CA PRO A 820 27.87 -14.93 4.25
C PRO A 820 28.64 -14.57 5.54
N PRO A 821 28.24 -15.12 6.71
CA PRO A 821 28.92 -14.82 7.97
C PRO A 821 30.37 -15.29 7.91
N THR A 822 31.31 -14.39 8.20
CA THR A 822 32.74 -14.65 8.01
C THR A 822 33.56 -14.10 9.17
N LEU A 823 34.42 -14.93 9.76
CA LEU A 823 35.49 -14.49 10.66
C LEU A 823 36.69 -14.04 9.82
N VAL A 824 36.99 -12.75 9.88
CA VAL A 824 38.12 -12.15 9.16
C VAL A 824 39.29 -12.02 10.12
N GLN A 825 40.39 -12.71 9.81
CA GLN A 825 41.64 -12.62 10.58
C GLN A 825 42.36 -11.31 10.25
N CYS A 826 42.84 -10.63 11.29
CA CYS A 826 43.66 -9.41 11.21
C CYS A 826 44.86 -9.53 12.15
N ASP A 827 45.79 -8.56 12.09
CA ASP A 827 47.04 -8.62 12.86
C ASP A 827 46.80 -8.62 14.40
N ASP A 828 45.68 -8.05 14.86
CA ASP A 828 45.31 -7.93 16.27
C ASP A 828 44.10 -8.82 16.66
N GLY A 829 43.94 -9.98 16.01
CA GLY A 829 42.87 -10.95 16.28
C GLY A 829 41.91 -11.16 15.10
N ALA A 830 40.61 -11.16 15.35
CA ALA A 830 39.61 -11.34 14.28
C ALA A 830 38.37 -10.45 14.45
N PHE A 831 37.59 -10.30 13.39
CA PHE A 831 36.29 -9.63 13.45
C PHE A 831 35.24 -10.34 12.59
N LEU A 832 33.97 -10.18 12.95
CA LEU A 832 32.85 -10.74 12.20
C LEU A 832 32.39 -9.79 11.08
N ALA A 833 32.31 -10.30 9.86
CA ALA A 833 31.74 -9.64 8.69
C ALA A 833 30.59 -10.48 8.08
N GLY A 834 29.85 -9.89 7.15
CA GLY A 834 28.72 -10.57 6.49
C GLY A 834 27.43 -10.58 7.31
N TRP A 835 26.66 -11.64 7.13
CA TRP A 835 25.39 -11.88 7.81
C TRP A 835 25.57 -11.96 9.31
N ARG A 836 24.61 -11.41 10.06
CA ARG A 836 24.62 -11.43 11.52
C ARG A 836 23.22 -11.46 12.09
N SER A 837 23.11 -12.03 13.28
CA SER A 837 21.89 -12.11 14.09
C SER A 837 22.24 -11.98 15.57
N GLN A 838 21.28 -11.59 16.40
CA GLN A 838 21.51 -11.51 17.86
C GLN A 838 22.01 -12.87 18.43
N PRO A 839 21.43 -14.04 18.06
CA PRO A 839 21.98 -15.34 18.46
C PRO A 839 23.44 -15.57 18.04
N LEU A 840 23.87 -15.09 16.88
CA LEU A 840 25.27 -15.19 16.45
C LEU A 840 26.20 -14.35 17.35
N TRP A 841 25.81 -13.13 17.73
CA TRP A 841 26.61 -12.31 18.65
C TRP A 841 26.78 -13.00 20.01
N GLU A 842 25.69 -13.52 20.57
CA GLU A 842 25.70 -14.24 21.84
C GLU A 842 26.52 -15.53 21.77
N ALA A 843 26.46 -16.24 20.63
CA ALA A 843 27.29 -17.42 20.40
C ALA A 843 28.78 -17.07 20.33
N VAL A 844 29.18 -15.98 19.66
CA VAL A 844 30.57 -15.51 19.62
C VAL A 844 31.07 -15.15 21.01
N GLU A 845 30.30 -14.36 21.77
CA GLU A 845 30.69 -13.94 23.13
C GLU A 845 30.88 -15.15 24.06
N ARG A 846 29.95 -16.12 24.01
CA ARG A 846 30.01 -17.34 24.81
C ARG A 846 31.17 -18.24 24.42
N LEU A 847 31.31 -18.57 23.13
CA LEU A 847 32.33 -19.52 22.66
C LEU A 847 33.75 -18.94 22.77
N ALA A 848 33.93 -17.65 22.50
CA ALA A 848 35.22 -17.00 22.72
C ALA A 848 35.60 -17.02 24.21
N ALA A 849 34.64 -16.78 25.12
CA ALA A 849 34.88 -16.87 26.55
C ALA A 849 35.24 -18.30 27.00
N ASP A 850 34.62 -19.34 26.42
CA ASP A 850 34.94 -20.74 26.69
C ASP A 850 36.38 -21.10 26.27
N LEU A 851 36.89 -20.46 25.21
CA LEU A 851 38.29 -20.55 24.76
C LEU A 851 39.25 -19.62 25.53
N GLY A 852 38.74 -18.78 26.43
CA GLY A 852 39.55 -17.80 27.17
C GLY A 852 39.99 -16.58 26.34
N ILE A 853 39.34 -16.34 25.19
CA ILE A 853 39.63 -15.26 24.25
C ILE A 853 38.63 -14.12 24.50
N PRO A 854 39.07 -12.86 24.64
CA PRO A 854 38.14 -11.75 24.82
C PRO A 854 37.38 -11.48 23.51
N ALA A 855 36.06 -11.40 23.58
CA ALA A 855 35.21 -10.88 22.51
C ALA A 855 34.47 -9.63 22.99
N TRP A 856 34.35 -8.61 22.14
CA TRP A 856 33.67 -7.38 22.48
C TRP A 856 33.06 -6.70 21.26
N ARG A 857 32.02 -5.90 21.54
CA ARG A 857 31.35 -5.08 20.53
C ARG A 857 32.11 -3.75 20.39
N GLY A 858 32.64 -3.47 19.20
CA GLY A 858 33.31 -2.21 18.90
C GLY A 858 32.33 -1.03 18.85
N SER A 859 32.78 0.17 19.25
CA SER A 859 31.95 1.37 19.25
C SER A 859 31.55 1.80 17.83
N ALA A 860 30.27 2.12 17.63
CA ALA A 860 29.69 2.62 16.38
C ALA A 860 29.84 4.14 16.19
N GLU A 861 30.55 4.84 17.09
CA GLU A 861 30.55 6.31 17.28
C GLU A 861 30.76 7.18 16.03
N ARG A 862 31.32 6.66 14.92
CA ARG A 862 31.64 7.47 13.71
C ARG A 862 31.05 6.97 12.39
N THR A 863 30.70 5.69 12.26
CA THR A 863 30.21 5.09 11.00
C THR A 863 28.89 4.33 11.18
N GLY A 864 28.37 4.26 12.40
CA GLY A 864 27.05 3.71 12.73
C GLY A 864 26.96 2.18 12.79
N VAL A 865 27.94 1.42 12.31
CA VAL A 865 27.92 -0.06 12.37
C VAL A 865 28.77 -0.55 13.54
N THR A 866 28.19 -1.30 14.48
CA THR A 866 28.94 -2.03 15.51
C THR A 866 29.60 -3.27 14.91
N VAL A 867 30.89 -3.45 15.20
CA VAL A 867 31.70 -4.58 14.72
C VAL A 867 32.00 -5.53 15.88
N MET A 868 31.75 -6.83 15.71
CA MET A 868 32.14 -7.84 16.71
C MET A 868 33.63 -8.13 16.55
N ARG A 869 34.42 -7.89 17.60
CA ARG A 869 35.86 -8.17 17.63
C ARG A 869 36.16 -9.32 18.56
N ILE A 870 37.14 -10.10 18.17
CA ILE A 870 37.68 -11.26 18.89
C ILE A 870 39.17 -10.99 19.05
N GLY A 871 39.69 -11.22 20.26
CA GLY A 871 41.10 -11.02 20.58
C GLY A 871 42.02 -11.94 19.78
N ASP A 872 43.32 -11.83 20.05
CA ASP A 872 44.33 -12.66 19.39
C ASP A 872 44.05 -14.15 19.61
N LEU A 873 44.07 -14.91 18.53
CA LEU A 873 43.79 -16.35 18.50
C LEU A 873 44.65 -17.01 17.43
N ASP A 874 45.16 -18.21 17.74
CA ASP A 874 45.92 -18.97 16.76
C ASP A 874 45.00 -19.57 15.68
N ASP A 875 45.60 -20.13 14.63
CA ASP A 875 44.84 -20.68 13.52
C ASP A 875 43.94 -21.84 13.97
N ASP A 876 44.37 -22.68 14.91
CA ASP A 876 43.61 -23.84 15.39
C ASP A 876 42.36 -23.38 16.18
N ASP A 877 42.51 -22.38 17.06
CA ASP A 877 41.41 -21.76 17.80
C ASP A 877 40.42 -21.04 16.87
N LEU A 878 40.91 -20.38 15.80
CA LEU A 878 40.06 -19.73 14.81
C LEU A 878 39.20 -20.74 14.04
N TRP A 879 39.78 -21.87 13.64
CA TRP A 879 39.05 -22.95 12.98
C TRP A 879 38.03 -23.61 13.91
N LEU A 880 38.41 -23.85 15.17
CA LEU A 880 37.50 -24.41 16.17
C LEU A 880 36.31 -23.48 16.41
N LEU A 881 36.57 -22.19 16.64
CA LEU A 881 35.52 -21.20 16.87
C LEU A 881 34.56 -21.11 15.69
N ALA A 882 35.05 -21.08 14.44
CA ALA A 882 34.20 -21.05 13.26
C ALA A 882 33.32 -22.30 13.13
N ALA A 883 33.85 -23.49 13.43
CA ALA A 883 33.10 -24.74 13.40
C ALA A 883 32.00 -24.76 14.47
N GLU A 884 32.31 -24.41 15.71
CA GLU A 884 31.33 -24.38 16.80
C GLU A 884 30.26 -23.31 16.58
N LEU A 885 30.63 -22.16 16.01
CA LEU A 885 29.65 -21.15 15.61
C LEU A 885 28.72 -21.67 14.52
N SER A 886 29.26 -22.34 13.50
CA SER A 886 28.48 -22.91 12.41
C SER A 886 27.42 -23.89 12.92
N ASP A 887 27.82 -24.76 13.85
CA ASP A 887 26.93 -25.71 14.52
C ASP A 887 25.86 -25.01 15.36
N ALA A 888 26.22 -23.93 16.06
CA ALA A 888 25.31 -23.19 16.93
C ALA A 888 24.22 -22.42 16.17
N ILE A 889 24.53 -21.89 14.99
CA ILE A 889 23.60 -21.06 14.19
C ILE A 889 22.94 -21.82 13.03
N GLY A 890 23.41 -23.03 12.70
CA GLY A 890 22.87 -23.84 11.61
C GLY A 890 23.21 -23.34 10.20
N THR A 891 24.27 -22.54 10.04
CA THR A 891 24.80 -22.11 8.73
C THR A 891 26.32 -21.98 8.80
N GLU A 892 27.00 -22.14 7.67
CA GLU A 892 28.46 -22.11 7.61
C GLU A 892 29.00 -20.72 7.95
N VAL A 893 29.85 -20.63 8.97
CA VAL A 893 30.68 -19.46 9.27
C VAL A 893 32.03 -19.64 8.61
N HIS A 894 32.29 -18.84 7.57
CA HIS A 894 33.55 -18.93 6.83
C HIS A 894 34.71 -18.27 7.57
N ILE A 895 35.92 -18.62 7.17
CA ILE A 895 37.15 -17.99 7.65
C ILE A 895 37.85 -17.29 6.49
N ALA A 896 38.21 -16.03 6.70
CA ALA A 896 38.96 -15.23 5.75
C ALA A 896 40.33 -14.84 6.32
N THR A 897 41.33 -15.69 6.06
CA THR A 897 42.72 -15.41 6.41
C THR A 897 43.40 -14.57 5.33
N ASN A 898 44.25 -13.62 5.75
CA ASN A 898 44.98 -12.71 4.86
C ASN A 898 44.07 -12.02 3.81
N ALA A 899 42.80 -11.79 4.14
CA ALA A 899 41.79 -11.33 3.18
C ALA A 899 42.17 -10.03 2.45
N PRO A 900 42.75 -9.00 3.12
CA PRO A 900 43.18 -7.77 2.43
C PRO A 900 44.19 -8.04 1.31
N ARG A 901 45.22 -8.86 1.61
CA ARG A 901 46.29 -9.19 0.66
C ARG A 901 45.77 -10.06 -0.48
N ARG A 902 44.89 -11.02 -0.17
CA ARG A 902 44.25 -11.88 -1.17
C ARG A 902 43.38 -11.09 -2.12
N LEU A 903 42.64 -10.12 -1.61
CA LEU A 903 41.82 -9.25 -2.44
C LEU A 903 42.72 -8.38 -3.34
N LEU A 904 43.76 -7.76 -2.77
CA LEU A 904 44.71 -6.92 -3.49
C LEU A 904 45.44 -7.67 -4.63
N ALA A 905 45.76 -8.94 -4.44
CA ALA A 905 46.37 -9.78 -5.47
C ALA A 905 45.46 -9.96 -6.69
N GLN A 906 44.13 -10.06 -6.48
CA GLN A 906 43.12 -10.22 -7.53
C GLN A 906 42.75 -8.89 -8.22
N LEU A 907 42.98 -7.75 -7.55
CA LEU A 907 42.61 -6.43 -8.10
C LEU A 907 43.41 -6.11 -9.38
N PRO A 908 42.73 -5.78 -10.49
CA PRO A 908 43.39 -5.34 -11.72
C PRO A 908 43.88 -3.90 -11.60
N ALA A 909 44.80 -3.49 -12.47
CA ALA A 909 45.14 -2.07 -12.64
C ALA A 909 43.96 -1.30 -13.25
N LEU A 910 43.79 -0.02 -12.89
CA LEU A 910 42.68 0.81 -13.42
C LEU A 910 42.65 0.91 -14.95
N SER A 911 43.80 0.83 -15.62
CA SER A 911 43.86 0.77 -17.08
C SER A 911 43.18 -0.48 -17.66
N ALA A 912 43.35 -1.64 -17.02
CA ALA A 912 42.67 -2.88 -17.38
C ALA A 912 41.17 -2.80 -17.05
N VAL A 913 40.81 -2.20 -15.91
CA VAL A 913 39.40 -1.91 -15.56
C VAL A 913 38.74 -1.08 -16.64
N ARG A 914 39.38 0.03 -17.04
CA ARG A 914 38.86 0.94 -18.09
C ARG A 914 38.66 0.21 -19.42
N ALA A 915 39.63 -0.60 -19.83
CA ALA A 915 39.61 -1.30 -21.12
C ALA A 915 38.39 -2.21 -21.28
N ASP A 916 37.89 -2.76 -20.18
CA ASP A 916 36.74 -3.67 -20.13
C ASP A 916 35.41 -2.95 -19.83
N LEU A 917 35.39 -1.62 -19.64
CA LEU A 917 34.14 -0.85 -19.48
C LEU A 917 33.35 -0.76 -20.80
N PRO A 918 32.01 -0.65 -20.76
CA PRO A 918 31.20 -0.51 -21.97
C PRO A 918 31.57 0.75 -22.77
N ILE A 919 31.83 0.57 -24.06
CA ILE A 919 31.93 1.68 -25.02
C ILE A 919 30.51 2.24 -25.24
N GLY A 920 30.38 3.56 -25.22
CA GLY A 920 29.11 4.20 -25.53
C GLY A 920 29.31 5.65 -25.99
N HIS A 921 28.21 6.37 -26.17
CA HIS A 921 28.24 7.78 -26.51
C HIS A 921 27.51 8.57 -25.41
N PRO A 922 28.12 9.62 -24.85
CA PRO A 922 27.43 10.54 -23.94
C PRO A 922 26.23 11.21 -24.62
N PRO A 923 25.17 11.56 -23.89
CA PRO A 923 24.09 12.39 -24.40
C PRO A 923 24.56 13.85 -24.53
N PHE A 924 25.31 14.16 -25.59
CA PHE A 924 25.95 15.47 -25.79
C PHE A 924 24.96 16.64 -25.95
N ASP A 925 23.66 16.38 -26.04
CA ASP A 925 22.62 17.41 -26.03
C ASP A 925 22.36 17.97 -24.61
N GLU A 926 22.90 17.34 -23.57
CA GLU A 926 22.85 17.81 -22.18
C GLU A 926 24.11 18.59 -21.79
N ALA A 927 23.97 19.57 -20.90
CA ALA A 927 25.12 20.20 -20.26
C ALA A 927 25.94 19.16 -19.48
N VAL A 928 27.27 19.20 -19.62
CA VAL A 928 28.20 18.26 -19.00
C VAL A 928 29.23 18.97 -18.12
N GLN A 929 29.70 18.27 -17.10
CA GLN A 929 30.74 18.71 -16.19
C GLN A 929 31.95 17.78 -16.26
N ARG A 930 33.16 18.34 -16.25
CA ARG A 930 34.43 17.58 -16.16
C ARG A 930 34.93 17.58 -14.73
N PHE A 931 35.44 16.44 -14.27
CA PHE A 931 36.04 16.29 -12.95
C PHE A 931 37.46 16.87 -12.91
N ASP A 932 37.78 17.61 -11.84
CA ASP A 932 39.11 18.14 -11.56
C ASP A 932 39.73 17.38 -10.36
N PRO A 933 40.69 16.47 -10.59
CA PRO A 933 41.32 15.66 -9.55
C PRO A 933 42.05 16.46 -8.48
N ALA A 934 42.60 17.64 -8.81
CA ALA A 934 43.38 18.44 -7.88
C ALA A 934 42.49 19.14 -6.82
N SER A 935 41.27 19.52 -7.19
CA SER A 935 40.31 20.15 -6.26
C SER A 935 39.22 19.21 -5.77
N GLY A 936 39.08 18.01 -6.37
CA GLY A 936 38.00 17.07 -6.08
C GLY A 936 36.61 17.55 -6.54
N ARG A 937 36.53 18.57 -7.41
CA ARG A 937 35.27 19.23 -7.82
C ARG A 937 34.90 18.94 -9.27
N TRP A 938 33.60 19.01 -9.56
CA TRP A 938 33.07 18.97 -10.91
C TRP A 938 32.92 20.40 -11.45
N ARG A 939 33.42 20.66 -12.67
CA ARG A 939 33.38 21.98 -13.32
C ARG A 939 32.58 21.91 -14.62
N ASP A 940 31.71 22.88 -14.86
CA ASP A 940 31.00 23.01 -16.14
C ASP A 940 31.99 23.21 -17.30
N VAL A 941 31.72 22.58 -18.43
CA VAL A 941 32.55 22.70 -19.63
C VAL A 941 31.68 22.86 -20.87
N ASP A 942 32.09 23.76 -21.76
CA ASP A 942 31.36 24.06 -23.01
C ASP A 942 31.52 22.96 -24.07
N SER A 943 32.54 22.10 -23.94
CA SER A 943 32.74 20.96 -24.84
C SER A 943 33.48 19.80 -24.17
N ALA A 944 33.12 18.59 -24.59
CA ALA A 944 33.66 17.33 -24.11
C ALA A 944 34.86 16.86 -24.97
N ALA A 945 35.86 17.71 -25.18
CA ALA A 945 36.95 17.45 -26.13
C ALA A 945 38.27 16.97 -25.51
N LEU A 946 38.40 17.01 -24.18
CA LEU A 946 39.66 16.69 -23.47
C LEU A 946 39.55 15.34 -22.75
N PRO A 947 40.63 14.56 -22.65
CA PRO A 947 40.64 13.38 -21.81
C PRO A 947 40.24 13.69 -20.35
N GLY A 948 39.51 12.78 -19.70
CA GLY A 948 39.12 12.88 -18.30
C GLY A 948 37.74 12.30 -17.99
N GLY A 949 37.31 12.54 -16.75
CA GLY A 949 36.00 12.11 -16.24
C GLY A 949 34.92 13.17 -16.44
N TYR A 950 33.75 12.74 -16.88
CA TYR A 950 32.61 13.57 -17.24
C TYR A 950 31.32 13.08 -16.56
N ARG A 951 30.42 14.02 -16.24
CA ARG A 951 29.05 13.72 -15.82
C ARG A 951 28.03 14.62 -16.50
N THR A 952 26.79 14.14 -16.64
CA THR A 952 25.67 15.00 -17.05
C THR A 952 25.20 15.88 -15.89
N SER A 953 24.74 17.09 -16.20
CA SER A 953 24.18 18.03 -15.22
C SER A 953 22.75 17.66 -14.83
N GLY A 954 21.98 17.10 -15.77
CA GLY A 954 20.60 16.64 -15.58
C GLY A 954 20.49 15.42 -14.67
N LEU A 955 19.42 15.38 -13.86
CA LEU A 955 19.09 14.20 -13.06
C LEU A 955 18.18 13.25 -13.88
N PRO A 956 18.41 11.94 -13.80
CA PRO A 956 19.44 11.31 -12.98
C PRO A 956 20.79 11.26 -13.70
N ARG A 957 21.88 11.65 -13.02
CA ARG A 957 23.20 11.84 -13.64
C ARG A 957 23.76 10.55 -14.24
N SER A 958 24.54 10.68 -15.30
CA SER A 958 25.35 9.61 -15.89
C SER A 958 26.83 10.00 -15.90
N PHE A 959 27.72 9.02 -15.76
CA PHE A 959 29.17 9.23 -15.64
C PHE A 959 29.93 8.52 -16.74
N TRP A 960 30.92 9.21 -17.28
CA TRP A 960 31.64 8.82 -18.49
C TRP A 960 33.12 9.15 -18.35
N HIS A 961 33.98 8.31 -18.92
CA HIS A 961 35.41 8.59 -19.02
C HIS A 961 35.81 8.62 -20.49
N PHE A 962 36.61 9.62 -20.86
CA PHE A 962 37.17 9.77 -22.20
C PHE A 962 38.69 9.78 -22.10
N ASP A 963 39.40 8.98 -22.90
CA ASP A 963 40.87 8.95 -22.93
C ASP A 963 41.48 9.68 -24.13
N GLY A 964 40.66 10.31 -24.96
CA GLY A 964 41.08 10.87 -26.25
C GLY A 964 40.76 9.98 -27.45
N ALA A 965 40.46 8.70 -27.25
CA ALA A 965 40.10 7.75 -28.30
C ALA A 965 38.64 7.30 -28.22
N ASP A 966 38.20 6.84 -27.05
CA ASP A 966 36.85 6.32 -26.87
C ASP A 966 36.19 6.74 -25.55
N TRP A 967 34.86 6.67 -25.56
CA TRP A 967 34.01 7.00 -24.42
C TRP A 967 33.58 5.72 -23.71
N ARG A 968 33.83 5.66 -22.40
CA ARG A 968 33.51 4.52 -21.54
C ARG A 968 32.52 4.93 -20.46
N ARG A 969 31.41 4.19 -20.34
CA ARG A 969 30.43 4.43 -19.27
C ARG A 969 30.89 3.82 -17.96
N THR A 970 30.68 4.51 -16.84
CA THR A 970 31.14 4.07 -15.52
C THR A 970 30.29 4.63 -14.38
N GLY A 971 30.66 4.33 -13.14
CA GLY A 971 30.06 4.84 -11.91
C GLY A 971 30.80 6.03 -11.30
N THR A 972 30.18 6.65 -10.29
CA THR A 972 30.62 7.91 -9.66
C THR A 972 32.01 7.86 -9.03
N GLN A 973 32.40 6.75 -8.41
CA GLN A 973 33.73 6.63 -7.78
C GLN A 973 34.80 6.39 -8.83
N LEU A 974 34.60 5.36 -9.66
CA LEU A 974 35.58 4.93 -10.65
C LEU A 974 35.90 6.03 -11.69
N VAL A 975 34.93 6.84 -12.10
CA VAL A 975 35.19 7.97 -13.03
C VAL A 975 36.19 8.98 -12.50
N LYS A 976 36.23 9.22 -11.17
CA LYS A 976 37.13 10.18 -10.54
C LYS A 976 38.56 9.67 -10.52
N TRP A 977 38.72 8.39 -10.18
CA TRP A 977 40.01 7.70 -10.20
C TRP A 977 40.57 7.55 -11.62
N LEU A 978 39.72 7.27 -12.61
CA LEU A 978 40.15 7.24 -14.01
C LEU A 978 40.55 8.62 -14.55
N ALA A 979 39.96 9.70 -14.02
CA ALA A 979 40.25 11.06 -14.45
C ALA A 979 41.57 11.63 -13.90
N ALA A 980 42.16 10.99 -12.88
CA ALA A 980 43.43 11.43 -12.31
C ALA A 980 44.59 10.87 -13.12
N ASP A 981 45.47 11.75 -13.60
CA ASP A 981 46.70 11.35 -14.28
C ASP A 981 47.73 10.74 -13.30
N ASP A 982 47.68 11.17 -12.03
CA ASP A 982 48.53 10.70 -10.93
C ASP A 982 47.66 10.46 -9.66
N PRO A 983 47.57 9.22 -9.14
CA PRO A 983 46.81 8.93 -7.92
C PRO A 983 47.37 9.63 -6.66
N ALA A 984 48.64 10.08 -6.66
CA ALA A 984 49.20 10.87 -5.56
C ALA A 984 48.48 12.22 -5.37
N SER A 985 47.69 12.67 -6.35
CA SER A 985 46.85 13.86 -6.22
C SER A 985 45.58 13.63 -5.39
N MET A 986 45.24 12.39 -5.06
CA MET A 986 44.01 12.04 -4.32
C MET A 986 44.21 11.07 -3.15
N LEU A 987 45.40 10.48 -3.03
CA LEU A 987 45.74 9.45 -2.04
C LEU A 987 47.03 9.83 -1.30
N ALA A 988 46.98 9.79 0.03
CA ALA A 988 48.14 9.97 0.90
C ALA A 988 48.26 8.83 1.90
N TYR A 989 49.48 8.52 2.33
CA TYR A 989 49.74 7.46 3.31
C TYR A 989 50.76 7.92 4.35
N ASP A 990 50.41 7.77 5.63
CA ASP A 990 51.30 7.98 6.76
C ASP A 990 51.81 6.63 7.27
N SER A 991 53.08 6.37 7.01
CA SER A 991 53.75 5.13 7.41
C SER A 991 53.98 4.99 8.92
N THR A 992 53.95 6.11 9.66
CA THR A 992 54.14 6.13 11.12
C THR A 992 52.87 5.68 11.84
N THR A 993 51.71 6.12 11.34
CA THR A 993 50.41 5.80 11.95
C THR A 993 49.65 4.69 11.22
N GLY A 994 50.13 4.23 10.07
CA GLY A 994 49.45 3.22 9.26
C GLY A 994 48.12 3.72 8.68
N ARG A 995 48.03 5.02 8.38
CA ARG A 995 46.79 5.68 7.92
C ARG A 995 46.86 6.00 6.44
N LEU A 996 45.80 5.62 5.72
CA LEU A 996 45.61 5.94 4.31
C LEU A 996 44.49 6.97 4.17
N ALA A 997 44.76 8.12 3.56
CA ALA A 997 43.81 9.23 3.44
C ALA A 997 43.44 9.48 1.97
N CYS A 998 42.14 9.69 1.72
CA CYS A 998 41.57 10.14 0.46
C CYS A 998 40.86 11.49 0.64
N HIS A 999 40.73 12.30 -0.41
CA HIS A 999 39.83 13.46 -0.35
C HIS A 999 38.36 13.04 -0.14
N LEU A 1000 37.56 13.82 0.58
CA LEU A 1000 36.12 13.56 0.85
C LEU A 1000 35.31 13.24 -0.43
N GLY A 1001 35.67 13.86 -1.55
CA GLY A 1001 35.03 13.62 -2.83
C GLY A 1001 35.45 12.33 -3.54
N CYS A 1002 36.50 11.65 -3.09
CA CYS A 1002 37.19 10.59 -3.83
C CYS A 1002 37.50 9.37 -2.95
N PRO A 1003 36.51 8.72 -2.30
CA PRO A 1003 36.77 7.45 -1.63
C PRO A 1003 37.32 6.41 -2.62
N LEU A 1004 38.05 5.43 -2.09
CA LEU A 1004 38.52 4.29 -2.88
C LEU A 1004 37.34 3.61 -3.60
N PRO A 1005 37.50 3.12 -4.84
CA PRO A 1005 36.38 2.59 -5.60
C PRO A 1005 36.15 1.10 -5.29
N GLY A 1006 34.93 0.70 -4.93
CA GLY A 1006 34.52 -0.72 -4.87
C GLY A 1006 35.45 -1.64 -4.05
N LEU A 1007 35.92 -2.73 -4.66
CA LEU A 1007 36.79 -3.71 -3.99
C LEU A 1007 38.15 -3.15 -3.55
N PHE A 1008 38.59 -2.02 -4.09
CA PHE A 1008 39.79 -1.33 -3.57
C PHE A 1008 39.54 -0.77 -2.18
N GLU A 1009 38.34 -0.22 -1.93
CA GLU A 1009 37.95 0.25 -0.60
C GLU A 1009 37.81 -0.91 0.37
N ARG A 1010 37.17 -2.01 -0.07
CA ARG A 1010 37.06 -3.23 0.73
C ARG A 1010 38.43 -3.77 1.13
N ALA A 1011 39.41 -3.78 0.23
CA ALA A 1011 40.77 -4.23 0.54
C ALA A 1011 41.44 -3.38 1.64
N ALA A 1012 41.18 -2.07 1.67
CA ALA A 1012 41.67 -1.20 2.75
C ALA A 1012 40.90 -1.42 4.06
N VAL A 1013 39.56 -1.51 3.99
CA VAL A 1013 38.69 -1.66 5.17
C VAL A 1013 38.89 -3.01 5.87
N LEU A 1014 39.12 -4.09 5.13
CA LEU A 1014 39.36 -5.41 5.71
C LEU A 1014 40.65 -5.49 6.55
N CYS A 1015 41.58 -4.52 6.44
CA CYS A 1015 42.77 -4.49 7.27
C CYS A 1015 42.46 -4.24 8.75
N SER A 1016 41.43 -3.44 9.05
CA SER A 1016 41.06 -3.03 10.42
C SER A 1016 39.63 -3.41 10.81
N GLY A 1017 38.79 -3.76 9.83
CA GLY A 1017 37.36 -4.01 10.01
C GLY A 1017 36.56 -2.73 10.24
N THR A 1018 37.12 -1.55 9.97
CA THR A 1018 36.46 -0.25 10.17
C THR A 1018 36.30 0.50 8.85
N ALA A 1019 35.12 1.08 8.64
CA ALA A 1019 34.86 1.88 7.44
C ALA A 1019 35.69 3.18 7.45
N GLY A 1020 35.93 3.74 6.27
CA GLY A 1020 36.66 5.00 6.12
C GLY A 1020 35.99 6.14 6.90
N GLN A 1021 36.78 6.86 7.69
CA GLN A 1021 36.28 7.89 8.60
C GLN A 1021 36.45 9.28 8.03
N LEU A 1022 35.38 10.07 8.00
CA LEU A 1022 35.46 11.48 7.67
C LEU A 1022 36.18 12.26 8.79
N THR A 1023 37.21 13.00 8.43
CA THR A 1023 37.91 13.94 9.31
C THR A 1023 37.34 15.35 9.17
N GLU A 1024 37.54 16.18 10.19
CA GLU A 1024 37.15 17.61 10.15
C GLU A 1024 37.83 18.37 8.99
N ALA A 1025 39.01 17.92 8.57
CA ALA A 1025 39.75 18.45 7.44
C ALA A 1025 39.19 18.04 6.06
N GLY A 1026 38.05 17.34 5.98
CA GLY A 1026 37.44 16.96 4.71
C GLY A 1026 38.14 15.82 3.97
N HIS A 1027 38.69 14.86 4.72
CA HIS A 1027 39.32 13.65 4.18
C HIS A 1027 38.64 12.39 4.71
N ILE A 1028 38.70 11.31 3.94
CA ILE A 1028 38.29 9.96 4.36
C ILE A 1028 39.56 9.20 4.72
N VAL A 1029 39.67 8.74 5.97
CA VAL A 1029 40.86 8.05 6.49
C VAL A 1029 40.54 6.60 6.80
N TYR A 1030 41.37 5.69 6.28
CA TYR A 1030 41.38 4.27 6.58
C TYR A 1030 42.55 3.96 7.52
N GLU A 1031 42.33 3.14 8.54
CA GLU A 1031 43.31 2.82 9.58
C GLU A 1031 43.80 1.37 9.46
N GLY A 1032 44.95 1.07 10.08
CA GLY A 1032 45.52 -0.28 10.11
C GLY A 1032 46.10 -0.72 8.76
N ILE A 1033 46.49 0.22 7.91
CA ILE A 1033 47.03 -0.09 6.58
C ILE A 1033 48.54 -0.29 6.69
N ALA A 1034 49.01 -1.51 6.38
CA ALA A 1034 50.44 -1.79 6.31
C ALA A 1034 51.10 -1.10 5.09
N PRO A 1035 52.41 -0.75 5.14
CA PRO A 1035 53.10 -0.10 4.03
C PRO A 1035 53.01 -0.86 2.69
N SER A 1036 53.09 -2.20 2.73
CA SER A 1036 52.96 -3.05 1.54
C SER A 1036 51.56 -3.00 0.91
N MET A 1037 50.51 -2.90 1.74
CA MET A 1037 49.13 -2.73 1.28
C MET A 1037 48.93 -1.37 0.62
N ALA A 1038 49.41 -0.29 1.26
CA ALA A 1038 49.34 1.06 0.69
C ALA A 1038 50.07 1.15 -0.66
N ALA A 1039 51.29 0.61 -0.76
CA ALA A 1039 52.06 0.58 -1.99
C ALA A 1039 51.35 -0.22 -3.10
N GLY A 1040 50.75 -1.37 -2.75
CA GLY A 1040 49.99 -2.16 -3.71
C GLY A 1040 48.74 -1.46 -4.21
N LEU A 1041 47.96 -0.82 -3.32
CA LEU A 1041 46.79 -0.03 -3.69
C LEU A 1041 47.18 1.13 -4.63
N PHE A 1042 48.22 1.88 -4.28
CA PHE A 1042 48.76 2.96 -5.12
C PHE A 1042 49.12 2.47 -6.53
N ARG A 1043 49.80 1.32 -6.62
CA ARG A 1043 50.19 0.73 -7.90
C ARG A 1043 48.98 0.34 -8.75
N ARG A 1044 47.95 -0.25 -8.15
CA ARG A 1044 46.74 -0.68 -8.89
C ARG A 1044 45.85 0.50 -9.29
N LEU A 1045 45.84 1.57 -8.49
CA LEU A 1045 45.12 2.82 -8.76
C LEU A 1045 45.85 3.76 -9.73
N SER A 1046 47.10 3.45 -10.08
CA SER A 1046 47.87 4.21 -11.07
C SER A 1046 47.38 3.90 -12.49
N PRO A 1047 46.90 4.89 -13.29
CA PRO A 1047 46.43 4.66 -14.65
C PRO A 1047 47.57 4.27 -15.61
N THR A 1048 48.77 4.75 -15.34
CA THR A 1048 49.98 4.49 -16.13
C THR A 1048 50.75 3.32 -15.52
N PRO A 1049 51.15 2.29 -16.29
CA PRO A 1049 52.01 1.23 -15.76
C PRO A 1049 53.32 1.86 -15.30
N VAL A 1050 53.59 1.80 -13.99
CA VAL A 1050 54.86 2.26 -13.41
C VAL A 1050 55.96 1.33 -13.91
N THR A 1051 56.63 1.72 -15.00
CA THR A 1051 57.88 1.07 -15.41
C THR A 1051 58.95 1.38 -14.38
N LEU A 1052 59.45 0.34 -13.71
CA LEU A 1052 60.69 0.37 -12.93
C LEU A 1052 61.86 0.69 -13.88
N ALA A 1053 62.07 1.98 -14.15
CA ALA A 1053 63.26 2.45 -14.83
C ALA A 1053 64.36 2.63 -13.76
N ASN A 1054 65.27 1.65 -13.72
CA ASN A 1054 66.62 1.68 -13.14
C ASN A 1054 66.93 2.85 -12.20
N VAL A 1055 66.80 2.60 -10.90
CA VAL A 1055 67.39 3.43 -9.84
C VAL A 1055 68.89 3.15 -9.80
N HIS A 1056 69.68 4.18 -10.12
CA HIS A 1056 71.06 4.35 -9.70
C HIS A 1056 71.15 5.56 -8.79
#